data_AF-A0A836IUT0-F1
#
_entry.id   AF-A0A836IUT0-F1
#
_cell.length_a   1.000
_cell.length_b   1.000
_cell.length_c   1.000
_cell.angle_alpha   90.00
_cell.angle_beta   90.00
_cell.angle_gamma   90.00
#
_symmetry.space_group_name_H-M   'P 1'
#
loop_
_entity.id
_entity.type
_entity.pdbx_description
1 polymer ?
#
loop_
_entity_poly.entity_id
_entity_poly.type
_entity_poly.pdbx_seq_one_letter_code
_entity_poly.pdbx_strand_id
1 'polypeptide(L)'
;MTDDWPSHFPPRGTLPDANVYDRCIDASVLQWWYANAHLTVKGEDKPSLAFFASFFRRAEETCPTATTKHHDACMWALIDLKNNKYYAESALDPESIEQLKLRLDPAVTGRRLEHVEPALFELLEKGRVPRPDRLLKKKAVYTQEPFSIALDNTCVMRTAQEGSVRRYTFVMTNTASHVHVELSLETHQQPVLHGRNGCVNGMYYYYFPSMSVTGYVTLEGVQREVTGLGWYDREFDGSTSEVGRDAKYTWSWLSLHISDMSQLSVFHFADITDSETKEMVVVETQADGSRHYHADVIMKTEKTWSSLVTFMTYPSEFRLSSASMGLDVTIHTAFDAQELGTVVVGGAGFYEGVVEGSGVCGGKAVTIRGFLEHKKKAAPYNNTSELLKCVGSYVQSALKEVCPLNASESWVSANVLGRHATSRGVTPEKICEILFRPVRSIIDRGGKSWRSLILVSCCNALSRQYFDCRRYIAVAELLHVGSMIIDDIQDNSVVRRGERCVHVEYGVATAINAGSACYFMAPTAARIQDLPPEKASRIYQLYFDVLLAGHAGQGLDIHGLNYLMPQVVESGDASELFDALDAIHTYKTGGAAGSLCAMACVLCDTSAAVSEVVERFGVVLGLAFQIVDDALNVSGFEGNLKEEAEDIRDGKITYPIAVAMDRLEIADRQKLWAILQKSTKEAADIRHAVELITKVDAPSECLLIARRHLQKAWDELDPLLEDSFPKLVMRTFCFFLVERTY
;
A
#
# COMPACT_ATOMS: atom_id res chain seq x y z
N MET A 1 -7.12 32.62 -25.26
CA MET A 1 -8.56 32.73 -25.62
C MET A 1 -8.69 32.23 -27.04
N THR A 2 -8.94 30.93 -27.18
CA THR A 2 -9.49 30.30 -28.38
C THR A 2 -10.92 29.85 -28.03
N ASP A 3 -11.79 29.91 -29.02
CA ASP A 3 -13.26 29.88 -28.95
C ASP A 3 -13.89 28.49 -28.72
N ASP A 4 -13.25 27.56 -28.03
CA ASP A 4 -13.90 26.29 -27.66
C ASP A 4 -14.62 26.41 -26.32
N TRP A 5 -15.77 27.08 -26.32
CA TRP A 5 -16.77 26.94 -25.26
C TRP A 5 -17.79 25.90 -25.72
N PRO A 6 -17.78 24.67 -25.16
CA PRO A 6 -18.67 23.62 -25.62
C PRO A 6 -20.14 24.05 -25.56
N SER A 7 -20.93 23.66 -26.55
CA SER A 7 -22.33 24.09 -26.67
C SER A 7 -23.24 23.56 -25.56
N HIS A 8 -22.85 22.45 -24.93
CA HIS A 8 -23.52 21.91 -23.74
C HIS A 8 -23.09 22.58 -22.44
N PHE A 9 -22.13 23.52 -22.45
CA PHE A 9 -21.82 24.31 -21.26
C PHE A 9 -22.86 25.41 -21.07
N PRO A 10 -23.11 25.84 -19.82
CA PRO A 10 -23.88 27.06 -19.55
C PRO A 10 -23.30 28.26 -20.30
N PRO A 11 -24.11 29.28 -20.63
CA PRO A 11 -23.60 30.49 -21.26
C PRO A 11 -22.44 31.07 -20.45
N ARG A 12 -21.37 31.46 -21.14
CA ARG A 12 -20.12 31.87 -20.51
C ARG A 12 -20.34 33.02 -19.52
N GLY A 13 -19.88 32.84 -18.29
CA GLY A 13 -20.00 33.85 -17.22
C GLY A 13 -21.37 33.92 -16.56
N THR A 14 -22.28 33.00 -16.85
CA THR A 14 -23.57 32.88 -16.16
C THR A 14 -23.53 31.75 -15.12
N LEU A 15 -24.36 31.88 -14.08
CA LEU A 15 -24.57 30.79 -13.13
C LEU A 15 -25.40 29.67 -13.81
N PRO A 16 -25.06 28.40 -13.59
CA PRO A 16 -25.82 27.29 -14.13
C PRO A 16 -27.18 27.20 -13.45
N ASP A 17 -28.22 26.88 -14.23
CA ASP A 17 -29.47 26.37 -13.66
C ASP A 17 -29.27 24.90 -13.25
N ALA A 18 -29.14 24.67 -11.95
CA ALA A 18 -28.93 23.32 -11.41
C ALA A 18 -30.05 22.35 -11.80
N ASN A 19 -31.28 22.81 -12.10
CA ASN A 19 -32.34 21.92 -12.61
C ASN A 19 -32.01 21.28 -13.95
N VAL A 20 -31.19 21.95 -14.75
CA VAL A 20 -30.77 21.50 -16.06
C VAL A 20 -29.42 20.79 -15.94
N TYR A 21 -28.44 21.44 -15.32
CA TYR A 21 -27.03 21.00 -15.37
C TYR A 21 -26.65 19.95 -14.32
N ASP A 22 -27.54 19.63 -13.36
CA ASP A 22 -27.38 18.41 -12.57
C ASP A 22 -27.81 17.15 -13.33
N ARG A 23 -28.58 17.27 -14.41
CA ARG A 23 -28.97 16.09 -15.19
C ARG A 23 -27.77 15.51 -15.92
N CYS A 24 -27.94 14.30 -16.42
CA CYS A 24 -26.93 13.71 -17.29
C CYS A 24 -26.74 14.53 -18.56
N ILE A 25 -25.48 14.76 -18.91
CA ILE A 25 -25.09 15.42 -20.15
C ILE A 25 -24.45 14.35 -21.03
N ASP A 26 -25.19 13.82 -22.01
CA ASP A 26 -24.71 12.71 -22.85
C ASP A 26 -23.57 13.10 -23.80
N ALA A 27 -23.37 14.40 -24.05
CA ALA A 27 -22.23 14.93 -24.81
C ALA A 27 -20.92 14.93 -23.99
N SER A 28 -21.01 14.69 -22.68
CA SER A 28 -19.88 14.77 -21.76
C SER A 28 -19.08 13.47 -21.72
N VAL A 29 -17.76 13.56 -21.90
CA VAL A 29 -16.87 12.38 -21.84
C VAL A 29 -16.82 11.80 -20.43
N LEU A 30 -16.68 12.67 -19.43
CA LEU A 30 -16.66 12.30 -18.03
C LEU A 30 -17.55 13.28 -17.26
N GLN A 31 -18.28 12.80 -16.27
CA GLN A 31 -19.05 13.67 -15.39
C GLN A 31 -19.18 13.03 -14.02
N TRP A 32 -19.20 13.87 -12.99
CA TRP A 32 -19.48 13.43 -11.63
C TRP A 32 -20.36 14.38 -10.83
N TRP A 33 -20.97 13.77 -9.81
CA TRP A 33 -21.74 14.41 -8.74
C TRP A 33 -21.07 14.03 -7.44
N TYR A 34 -20.43 15.00 -6.81
CA TYR A 34 -19.71 14.79 -5.57
C TYR A 34 -20.41 15.53 -4.43
N ALA A 35 -20.45 14.93 -3.25
CA ALA A 35 -20.84 15.60 -2.03
C ALA A 35 -20.01 15.11 -0.87
N ASN A 36 -19.73 16.01 0.08
CA ASN A 36 -19.20 15.66 1.37
C ASN A 36 -19.98 16.33 2.50
N ALA A 37 -19.84 15.78 3.71
CA ALA A 37 -20.51 16.30 4.89
C ALA A 37 -19.74 16.01 6.17
N HIS A 38 -19.76 16.97 7.09
CA HIS A 38 -19.33 16.81 8.46
C HIS A 38 -20.56 16.65 9.36
N LEU A 39 -20.67 15.52 10.05
CA LEU A 39 -21.90 15.05 10.69
C LEU A 39 -21.72 15.01 12.21
N THR A 40 -22.64 15.67 12.90
CA THR A 40 -22.78 15.63 14.36
C THR A 40 -23.93 14.69 14.71
N VAL A 41 -23.63 13.65 15.48
CA VAL A 41 -24.65 12.75 16.02
C VAL A 41 -25.46 13.51 17.07
N LYS A 42 -26.78 13.33 17.06
CA LYS A 42 -27.68 13.97 18.03
C LYS A 42 -27.22 13.72 19.48
N GLY A 43 -27.01 14.81 20.22
CA GLY A 43 -26.54 14.78 21.61
C GLY A 43 -25.04 14.94 21.77
N GLU A 44 -24.28 15.06 20.68
CA GLU A 44 -22.86 15.41 20.70
C GLU A 44 -22.64 16.88 20.35
N ASP A 45 -21.56 17.47 20.87
CA ASP A 45 -21.25 18.90 20.70
C ASP A 45 -20.42 19.21 19.45
N LYS A 46 -19.84 18.18 18.82
CA LYS A 46 -18.96 18.32 17.66
C LYS A 46 -19.16 17.16 16.68
N PRO A 47 -18.81 17.32 15.40
CA PRO A 47 -18.81 16.21 14.46
C PRO A 47 -17.93 15.05 14.94
N SER A 48 -18.51 13.86 14.83
CA SER A 48 -17.87 12.57 15.10
C SER A 48 -17.92 11.63 13.91
N LEU A 49 -18.70 11.99 12.89
CA LEU A 49 -18.80 11.29 11.63
C LEU A 49 -18.54 12.28 10.49
N ALA A 50 -18.04 11.77 9.37
CA ALA A 50 -18.05 12.48 8.11
C ALA A 50 -18.43 11.51 6.98
N PHE A 51 -18.82 12.08 5.85
CA PHE A 51 -19.29 11.32 4.70
C PHE A 51 -18.83 11.99 3.43
N PHE A 52 -18.49 11.20 2.41
CA PHE A 52 -18.49 11.67 1.04
C PHE A 52 -19.09 10.63 0.11
N ALA A 53 -19.58 11.08 -1.04
CA ALA A 53 -19.95 10.24 -2.16
C ALA A 53 -19.70 10.94 -3.49
N SER A 54 -19.20 10.19 -4.46
CA SER A 54 -18.99 10.62 -5.83
C SER A 54 -19.62 9.61 -6.79
N PHE A 55 -20.58 10.07 -7.59
CA PHE A 55 -21.14 9.30 -8.69
C PHE A 55 -20.43 9.70 -9.97
N PHE A 56 -19.92 8.73 -10.72
CA PHE A 56 -19.25 8.93 -12.00
C PHE A 56 -20.08 8.33 -13.12
N ARG A 57 -20.12 9.05 -14.25
CA ARG A 57 -20.58 8.51 -15.53
C ARG A 57 -19.54 8.87 -16.59
N ARG A 58 -19.02 7.85 -17.27
CA ARG A 58 -17.98 8.00 -18.29
C ARG A 58 -18.43 7.42 -19.62
N ALA A 59 -18.28 8.19 -20.70
CA ALA A 59 -18.50 7.70 -22.05
C ALA A 59 -17.39 6.74 -22.49
N GLU A 60 -17.76 5.73 -23.29
CA GLU A 60 -16.80 4.80 -23.90
C GLU A 60 -15.90 5.51 -24.94
N GLU A 61 -16.43 6.56 -25.58
CA GLU A 61 -15.80 7.32 -26.66
C GLU A 61 -15.35 8.71 -26.20
N THR A 62 -14.30 9.26 -26.83
CA THR A 62 -13.78 10.61 -26.53
C THR A 62 -14.60 11.74 -27.17
N CYS A 63 -15.51 11.41 -28.09
CA CYS A 63 -16.45 12.35 -28.72
C CYS A 63 -17.87 11.77 -28.63
N PRO A 64 -18.53 11.86 -27.47
CA PRO A 64 -19.79 11.18 -27.21
C PRO A 64 -20.92 11.71 -28.08
N THR A 65 -21.84 10.82 -28.43
CA THR A 65 -23.09 11.08 -29.13
C THR A 65 -24.26 10.59 -28.29
N ALA A 66 -25.49 10.88 -28.70
CA ALA A 66 -26.69 10.42 -27.99
C ALA A 66 -26.82 8.88 -27.90
N THR A 67 -26.08 8.13 -28.72
CA THR A 67 -26.06 6.66 -28.71
C THR A 67 -24.84 6.07 -28.02
N THR A 68 -23.90 6.90 -27.56
CA THR A 68 -22.65 6.44 -26.94
C THR A 68 -22.96 5.73 -25.63
N LYS A 69 -22.33 4.57 -25.44
CA LYS A 69 -22.44 3.84 -24.18
C LYS A 69 -21.67 4.55 -23.09
N HIS A 70 -22.21 4.43 -21.88
CA HIS A 70 -21.61 5.00 -20.70
C HIS A 70 -21.42 3.91 -19.66
N HIS A 71 -20.40 4.08 -18.85
CA HIS A 71 -20.14 3.26 -17.69
C HIS A 71 -20.23 4.08 -16.43
N ASP A 72 -20.85 3.48 -15.42
CA ASP A 72 -21.15 4.15 -14.17
C ASP A 72 -20.29 3.60 -13.04
N ALA A 73 -19.94 4.48 -12.11
CA ALA A 73 -19.32 4.09 -10.86
C ALA A 73 -19.82 4.96 -9.70
N CYS A 74 -19.75 4.46 -8.47
CA CYS A 74 -19.93 5.29 -7.29
C CYS A 74 -18.90 4.94 -6.24
N MET A 75 -18.15 5.94 -5.80
CA MET A 75 -17.18 5.83 -4.71
C MET A 75 -17.70 6.62 -3.53
N TRP A 76 -17.72 6.03 -2.35
CA TRP A 76 -18.19 6.72 -1.15
C TRP A 76 -17.53 6.14 0.10
N ALA A 77 -17.50 6.93 1.17
CA ALA A 77 -17.14 6.42 2.48
C ALA A 77 -17.93 7.08 3.60
N LEU A 78 -18.18 6.30 4.66
CA LEU A 78 -18.48 6.82 5.99
C LEU A 78 -17.18 6.84 6.80
N ILE A 79 -16.89 7.97 7.45
CA ILE A 79 -15.66 8.22 8.18
C ILE A 79 -16.03 8.39 9.66
N ASP A 80 -15.59 7.46 10.50
CA ASP A 80 -15.76 7.53 11.96
C ASP A 80 -14.53 8.18 12.58
N LEU A 81 -14.68 9.46 12.94
CA LEU A 81 -13.62 10.30 13.50
C LEU A 81 -13.31 9.95 14.96
N LYS A 82 -14.22 9.26 15.65
CA LYS A 82 -14.03 8.87 17.05
C LYS A 82 -13.17 7.62 17.16
N ASN A 83 -13.35 6.69 16.22
CA ASN A 83 -12.67 5.39 16.21
C ASN A 83 -11.58 5.29 15.13
N ASN A 84 -11.34 6.37 14.37
CA ASN A 84 -10.41 6.42 13.24
C ASN A 84 -10.67 5.29 12.22
N LYS A 85 -11.94 5.14 11.82
CA LYS A 85 -12.37 4.11 10.85
C LYS A 85 -12.85 4.75 9.56
N TYR A 86 -12.48 4.10 8.45
CA TYR A 86 -12.80 4.53 7.09
C TYR A 86 -13.54 3.40 6.37
N TYR A 87 -14.86 3.53 6.25
CA TYR A 87 -15.73 2.53 5.66
C TYR A 87 -16.02 2.90 4.20
N ALA A 88 -15.14 2.50 3.29
CA ALA A 88 -15.24 2.82 1.87
C ALA A 88 -15.88 1.71 1.04
N GLU A 89 -16.51 2.12 -0.07
CA GLU A 89 -17.01 1.25 -1.12
C GLU A 89 -16.80 1.92 -2.49
N SER A 90 -16.48 1.12 -3.50
CA SER A 90 -16.39 1.52 -4.89
C SER A 90 -17.25 0.59 -5.74
N ALA A 91 -18.43 1.04 -6.15
CA ALA A 91 -19.35 0.26 -6.96
C ALA A 91 -19.09 0.53 -8.45
N LEU A 92 -18.82 -0.52 -9.23
CA LEU A 92 -18.33 -0.42 -10.60
C LEU A 92 -19.26 -1.12 -11.59
N ASP A 93 -19.50 -0.50 -12.75
CA ASP A 93 -20.17 -1.15 -13.89
C ASP A 93 -19.35 -2.38 -14.36
N PRO A 94 -19.96 -3.58 -14.45
CA PRO A 94 -19.32 -4.77 -14.99
C PRO A 94 -18.70 -4.57 -16.38
N GLU A 95 -19.31 -3.75 -17.25
CA GLU A 95 -18.78 -3.49 -18.59
C GLU A 95 -17.45 -2.72 -18.52
N SER A 96 -17.24 -1.84 -17.52
CA SER A 96 -15.94 -1.20 -17.30
C SER A 96 -14.84 -2.19 -16.95
N ILE A 97 -15.19 -3.25 -16.23
CA ILE A 97 -14.24 -4.28 -15.82
C ILE A 97 -13.88 -5.18 -17.00
N GLU A 98 -14.83 -5.49 -17.88
CA GLU A 98 -14.53 -6.17 -19.14
C GLU A 98 -13.57 -5.36 -20.02
N GLN A 99 -13.76 -4.04 -20.09
CA GLN A 99 -12.83 -3.15 -20.80
C GLN A 99 -11.44 -3.12 -20.14
N LEU A 100 -11.37 -3.09 -18.80
CA LEU A 100 -10.10 -3.20 -18.08
C LEU A 100 -9.41 -4.53 -18.36
N LYS A 101 -10.16 -5.64 -18.38
CA LYS A 101 -9.64 -6.98 -18.71
C LYS A 101 -9.06 -6.99 -20.11
N LEU A 102 -9.76 -6.47 -21.13
CA LEU A 102 -9.24 -6.38 -22.50
C LEU A 102 -7.95 -5.55 -22.60
N ARG A 103 -7.82 -4.48 -21.80
CA ARG A 103 -6.59 -3.66 -21.73
C ARG A 103 -5.43 -4.36 -21.02
N LEU A 104 -5.72 -5.36 -20.21
CA LEU A 104 -4.72 -6.16 -19.50
C LEU A 104 -4.42 -7.48 -20.22
N ASP A 105 -5.24 -7.90 -21.18
CA ASP A 105 -5.04 -9.15 -21.90
C ASP A 105 -3.82 -9.05 -22.84
N PRO A 106 -2.74 -9.82 -22.60
CA PRO A 106 -1.57 -9.85 -23.48
C PRO A 106 -1.90 -10.34 -24.89
N ALA A 107 -2.90 -11.20 -25.06
CA ALA A 107 -3.32 -11.70 -26.37
C ALA A 107 -4.00 -10.61 -27.21
N VAL A 108 -4.64 -9.63 -26.55
CA VAL A 108 -5.26 -8.47 -27.21
C VAL A 108 -4.24 -7.35 -27.43
N THR A 109 -3.44 -7.04 -26.42
CA THR A 109 -2.57 -5.86 -26.43
C THR A 109 -1.17 -6.12 -26.99
N GLY A 110 -0.74 -7.39 -27.05
CA GLY A 110 0.64 -7.76 -27.36
C GLY A 110 1.66 -7.30 -26.30
N ARG A 111 1.19 -6.74 -25.17
CA ARG A 111 2.03 -6.18 -24.11
C ARG A 111 2.23 -7.21 -23.00
N ARG A 112 3.47 -7.33 -22.51
CA ARG A 112 3.76 -8.09 -21.28
C ARG A 112 3.14 -7.36 -20.09
N LEU A 113 2.40 -8.10 -19.26
CA LEU A 113 1.90 -7.56 -18.00
C LEU A 113 3.04 -7.37 -17.01
N GLU A 114 2.98 -6.27 -16.28
CA GLU A 114 4.00 -5.90 -15.31
C GLU A 114 3.40 -5.73 -13.92
N HIS A 115 4.20 -5.98 -12.89
CA HIS A 115 3.86 -5.68 -11.50
C HIS A 115 2.55 -6.33 -11.00
N VAL A 116 1.52 -5.50 -10.71
CA VAL A 116 0.23 -5.92 -10.16
C VAL A 116 -0.69 -6.47 -11.24
N GLU A 117 -0.41 -6.18 -12.50
CA GLU A 117 -1.29 -6.50 -13.61
C GLU A 117 -1.49 -8.00 -13.82
N PRO A 118 -0.48 -8.89 -13.72
CA PRO A 118 -0.72 -10.33 -13.83
C PRO A 118 -1.67 -10.84 -12.74
N ALA A 119 -1.48 -10.40 -11.49
CA ALA A 119 -2.34 -10.79 -10.36
C ALA A 119 -3.76 -10.22 -10.50
N LEU A 120 -3.87 -8.96 -10.93
CA LEU A 120 -5.16 -8.34 -11.19
C LEU A 120 -5.86 -9.04 -12.36
N PHE A 121 -5.16 -9.33 -13.46
CA PHE A 121 -5.72 -10.04 -14.60
C PHE A 121 -6.22 -11.43 -14.21
N GLU A 122 -5.43 -12.21 -13.45
CA GLU A 122 -5.86 -13.52 -12.90
C GLU A 122 -7.16 -13.39 -12.07
N LEU A 123 -7.30 -12.31 -11.30
CA LEU A 123 -8.50 -12.05 -10.52
C LEU A 123 -9.71 -11.66 -11.39
N LEU A 124 -9.50 -10.80 -12.40
CA LEU A 124 -10.53 -10.35 -13.33
C LEU A 124 -11.04 -11.48 -14.22
N GLU A 125 -10.18 -12.43 -14.63
CA GLU A 125 -10.58 -13.63 -15.37
C GLU A 125 -11.54 -14.51 -14.57
N LYS A 126 -11.43 -14.49 -13.24
CA LYS A 126 -12.36 -15.18 -12.34
C LYS A 126 -13.66 -14.37 -12.11
N GLY A 127 -13.83 -13.22 -12.77
CA GLY A 127 -15.01 -12.34 -12.62
C GLY A 127 -15.07 -11.62 -11.28
N ARG A 128 -13.93 -11.42 -10.61
CA ARG A 128 -13.82 -10.83 -9.26
C ARG A 128 -13.04 -9.52 -9.31
N VAL A 129 -13.21 -8.67 -8.30
CA VAL A 129 -12.50 -7.40 -8.11
C VAL A 129 -12.01 -7.28 -6.66
N PRO A 130 -10.90 -6.57 -6.40
CA PRO A 130 -10.40 -6.41 -5.04
C PRO A 130 -11.23 -5.38 -4.26
N ARG A 131 -11.59 -5.66 -3.00
CA ARG A 131 -12.22 -4.67 -2.13
C ARG A 131 -11.35 -3.40 -2.01
N PRO A 132 -11.94 -2.20 -1.85
CA PRO A 132 -13.38 -1.93 -1.69
C PRO A 132 -14.20 -1.93 -2.99
N ASP A 133 -13.61 -2.31 -4.13
CA ASP A 133 -14.37 -2.45 -5.37
C ASP A 133 -15.39 -3.59 -5.28
N ARG A 134 -16.57 -3.37 -5.87
CA ARG A 134 -17.57 -4.40 -6.14
C ARG A 134 -18.24 -4.13 -7.47
N LEU A 135 -18.74 -5.19 -8.10
CA LEU A 135 -19.49 -5.08 -9.34
C LEU A 135 -20.96 -4.74 -9.06
N LEU A 136 -21.53 -3.87 -9.89
CA LEU A 136 -22.96 -3.65 -9.94
C LEU A 136 -23.68 -4.90 -10.46
N LYS A 137 -24.82 -5.23 -9.85
CA LYS A 137 -25.70 -6.35 -10.24
C LYS A 137 -26.69 -5.94 -11.32
N LYS A 138 -27.01 -4.65 -11.40
CA LYS A 138 -27.94 -4.03 -12.35
C LYS A 138 -27.32 -2.76 -12.93
N LYS A 139 -27.73 -2.41 -14.15
CA LYS A 139 -27.37 -1.13 -14.76
C LYS A 139 -27.91 0.04 -13.93
N ALA A 140 -27.21 1.17 -14.00
CA ALA A 140 -27.67 2.41 -13.41
C ALA A 140 -29.06 2.79 -13.93
N VAL A 141 -29.90 3.28 -13.02
CA VAL A 141 -31.22 3.82 -13.36
C VAL A 141 -31.22 5.32 -13.13
N TYR A 142 -31.63 6.06 -14.15
CA TYR A 142 -31.72 7.51 -14.13
C TYR A 142 -33.18 7.97 -14.23
N THR A 143 -33.58 8.92 -13.42
CA THR A 143 -34.83 9.69 -13.62
C THR A 143 -34.46 11.12 -13.94
N GLN A 144 -35.23 11.79 -14.80
CA GLN A 144 -34.92 13.17 -15.23
C GLN A 144 -35.62 14.22 -14.35
N GLU A 145 -36.86 13.96 -13.92
CA GLU A 145 -37.67 14.91 -13.16
C GLU A 145 -38.55 14.19 -12.11
N PRO A 146 -38.24 14.31 -10.81
CA PRO A 146 -36.99 14.83 -10.26
C PRO A 146 -35.77 14.03 -10.73
N PHE A 147 -34.60 14.66 -10.81
CA PHE A 147 -33.38 13.96 -11.19
C PHE A 147 -32.97 12.96 -10.11
N SER A 148 -32.64 11.73 -10.49
CA SER A 148 -32.04 10.74 -9.61
C SER A 148 -31.10 9.78 -10.35
N ILE A 149 -30.16 9.22 -9.60
CA ILE A 149 -29.24 8.17 -10.01
C ILE A 149 -29.40 7.03 -9.00
N ALA A 150 -29.62 5.80 -9.46
CA ALA A 150 -29.67 4.62 -8.62
C ALA A 150 -28.77 3.52 -9.18
N LEU A 151 -27.72 3.18 -8.44
CA LEU A 151 -26.85 2.03 -8.71
C LEU A 151 -27.18 0.92 -7.72
N ASP A 152 -27.74 -0.19 -8.22
CA ASP A 152 -28.17 -1.35 -7.41
C ASP A 152 -29.14 -1.04 -6.25
N ASN A 153 -29.76 0.15 -6.21
CA ASN A 153 -30.47 0.70 -5.05
C ASN A 153 -29.61 0.80 -3.77
N THR A 154 -28.29 0.58 -3.87
CA THR A 154 -27.34 0.64 -2.75
C THR A 154 -26.57 1.93 -2.75
N CYS A 155 -26.40 2.57 -3.91
CA CYS A 155 -25.91 3.94 -4.05
C CYS A 155 -26.97 4.74 -4.79
N VAL A 156 -27.65 5.65 -4.10
CA VAL A 156 -28.72 6.46 -4.68
C VAL A 156 -28.50 7.93 -4.37
N MET A 157 -28.66 8.77 -5.39
CA MET A 157 -28.74 10.21 -5.26
C MET A 157 -30.08 10.69 -5.85
N ARG A 158 -30.78 11.58 -5.15
CA ARG A 158 -32.03 12.20 -5.61
C ARG A 158 -31.95 13.70 -5.41
N THR A 159 -32.50 14.44 -6.35
CA THR A 159 -32.68 15.90 -6.22
C THR A 159 -34.15 16.22 -5.98
N ALA A 160 -34.40 17.31 -5.28
CA ALA A 160 -35.72 17.93 -5.20
C ALA A 160 -35.54 19.45 -5.14
N GLN A 161 -36.56 20.20 -5.55
CA GLN A 161 -36.56 21.65 -5.44
C GLN A 161 -37.90 22.16 -4.94
N GLU A 162 -37.84 23.06 -3.96
CA GLU A 162 -38.98 23.78 -3.42
C GLU A 162 -38.64 25.27 -3.37
N GLY A 163 -39.26 26.06 -4.25
CA GLY A 163 -38.90 27.46 -4.44
C GLY A 163 -37.43 27.61 -4.88
N SER A 164 -36.65 28.38 -4.11
CA SER A 164 -35.22 28.58 -4.33
C SER A 164 -34.33 27.57 -3.61
N VAL A 165 -34.91 26.69 -2.76
CA VAL A 165 -34.15 25.71 -1.99
C VAL A 165 -34.08 24.41 -2.78
N ARG A 166 -32.86 23.93 -2.99
CA ARG A 166 -32.58 22.65 -3.61
C ARG A 166 -32.10 21.67 -2.56
N ARG A 167 -32.59 20.43 -2.67
CA ARG A 167 -32.31 19.33 -1.74
C ARG A 167 -31.69 18.17 -2.49
N TYR A 168 -30.61 17.63 -1.94
CA TYR A 168 -29.93 16.44 -2.45
C TYR A 168 -30.01 15.34 -1.39
N THR A 169 -30.62 14.20 -1.73
CA THR A 169 -30.74 13.06 -0.84
C THR A 169 -29.82 11.93 -1.31
N PHE A 170 -28.94 11.49 -0.43
CA PHE A 170 -28.02 10.37 -0.65
C PHE A 170 -28.45 9.18 0.19
N VAL A 171 -28.55 7.99 -0.42
CA VAL A 171 -28.80 6.72 0.26
C VAL A 171 -27.69 5.76 -0.12
N MET A 172 -26.83 5.42 0.83
CA MET A 172 -25.65 4.57 0.63
C MET A 172 -25.70 3.36 1.55
N THR A 173 -25.48 2.16 1.02
CA THR A 173 -25.56 0.91 1.78
C THR A 173 -24.42 -0.02 1.40
N ASN A 174 -23.53 -0.28 2.35
CA ASN A 174 -22.53 -1.34 2.25
C ASN A 174 -22.93 -2.49 3.18
N THR A 175 -23.42 -3.57 2.57
CA THR A 175 -23.87 -4.75 3.33
C THR A 175 -22.74 -5.52 3.99
N ALA A 176 -21.52 -5.48 3.44
CA ALA A 176 -20.37 -6.22 3.96
C ALA A 176 -19.80 -5.59 5.24
N SER A 177 -19.84 -4.25 5.32
CA SER A 177 -19.42 -3.51 6.52
C SER A 177 -20.58 -3.13 7.46
N HIS A 178 -21.81 -3.53 7.14
CA HIS A 178 -23.02 -3.17 7.90
C HIS A 178 -23.20 -1.66 8.08
N VAL A 179 -22.88 -0.89 7.02
CA VAL A 179 -23.02 0.57 6.99
C VAL A 179 -24.19 0.97 6.13
N HIS A 180 -25.05 1.85 6.65
CA HIS A 180 -26.10 2.51 5.90
C HIS A 180 -26.14 4.00 6.22
N VAL A 181 -26.26 4.84 5.20
CA VAL A 181 -26.27 6.30 5.31
C VAL A 181 -27.45 6.83 4.50
N GLU A 182 -28.31 7.62 5.13
CA GLU A 182 -29.38 8.37 4.48
C GLU A 182 -29.27 9.84 4.89
N LEU A 183 -28.82 10.70 3.98
CA LEU A 183 -28.57 12.12 4.25
C LEU A 183 -29.32 13.00 3.27
N SER A 184 -29.79 14.14 3.75
CA SER A 184 -30.40 15.20 2.97
C SER A 184 -29.64 16.50 3.16
N LEU A 185 -29.09 17.04 2.07
CA LEU A 185 -28.33 18.27 2.01
C LEU A 185 -29.20 19.35 1.36
N GLU A 186 -29.40 20.48 2.03
CA GLU A 186 -30.22 21.60 1.55
C GLU A 186 -29.38 22.85 1.30
N THR A 187 -29.55 23.48 0.14
CA THR A 187 -28.80 24.67 -0.26
C THR A 187 -29.25 25.92 0.50
N HIS A 188 -28.30 26.75 0.93
CA HIS A 188 -28.59 28.08 1.51
C HIS A 188 -28.24 29.25 0.59
N GLN A 189 -27.54 28.98 -0.51
CA GLN A 189 -27.01 29.99 -1.42
C GLN A 189 -27.07 29.52 -2.87
N GLN A 190 -26.85 30.46 -3.79
CA GLN A 190 -26.69 30.17 -5.21
C GLN A 190 -25.40 29.37 -5.46
N PRO A 191 -25.33 28.61 -6.57
CA PRO A 191 -24.11 27.88 -6.92
C PRO A 191 -22.94 28.86 -7.16
N VAL A 192 -21.74 28.41 -6.85
CA VAL A 192 -20.50 29.15 -7.04
C VAL A 192 -19.74 28.52 -8.21
N LEU A 193 -19.27 29.34 -9.14
CA LEU A 193 -18.40 28.88 -10.22
C LEU A 193 -16.98 28.69 -9.72
N HIS A 194 -16.37 27.53 -9.98
CA HIS A 194 -14.94 27.37 -9.73
C HIS A 194 -14.11 28.17 -10.76
N GLY A 195 -12.81 28.31 -10.53
CA GLY A 195 -11.91 28.97 -11.49
C GLY A 195 -12.20 30.45 -11.65
N ARG A 196 -12.19 30.96 -12.89
CA ARG A 196 -12.61 32.35 -13.19
C ARG A 196 -14.06 32.43 -13.68
N ASN A 197 -14.52 31.40 -14.37
CA ASN A 197 -15.77 31.39 -15.14
C ASN A 197 -16.43 30.01 -15.16
N GLY A 198 -16.09 29.13 -14.22
CA GLY A 198 -16.60 27.77 -14.16
C GLY A 198 -15.86 26.77 -15.05
N CYS A 199 -14.91 27.19 -15.90
CA CYS A 199 -14.08 26.25 -16.65
C CYS A 199 -12.72 26.08 -15.97
N VAL A 200 -12.38 24.86 -15.57
CA VAL A 200 -11.12 24.48 -14.93
C VAL A 200 -10.61 23.24 -15.64
N ASN A 201 -9.43 23.33 -16.24
CA ASN A 201 -8.81 22.24 -16.98
C ASN A 201 -9.71 21.56 -18.04
N GLY A 202 -10.55 22.34 -18.73
CA GLY A 202 -11.48 21.83 -19.74
C GLY A 202 -12.77 21.19 -19.17
N MET A 203 -12.90 21.08 -17.85
CA MET A 203 -14.14 20.71 -17.16
C MET A 203 -14.98 21.95 -16.87
N TYR A 204 -16.31 21.84 -16.96
CA TYR A 204 -17.21 22.79 -16.32
C TYR A 204 -17.47 22.38 -14.88
N TYR A 205 -17.23 23.30 -13.93
CA TYR A 205 -17.26 23.06 -12.49
C TYR A 205 -17.99 24.19 -11.74
N TYR A 206 -19.06 23.81 -11.05
CA TYR A 206 -19.73 24.63 -10.03
C TYR A 206 -20.07 23.82 -8.78
N TYR A 207 -20.31 24.53 -7.67
CA TYR A 207 -20.53 23.89 -6.37
C TYR A 207 -21.43 24.70 -5.44
N PHE A 208 -21.95 24.04 -4.41
CA PHE A 208 -22.61 24.64 -3.25
C PHE A 208 -21.72 24.42 -2.03
N PRO A 209 -21.00 25.45 -1.56
CA PRO A 209 -20.00 25.28 -0.50
C PRO A 209 -20.58 25.20 0.91
N SER A 210 -21.87 25.51 1.10
CA SER A 210 -22.50 25.51 2.41
C SER A 210 -23.94 25.04 2.33
N MET A 211 -24.21 23.87 2.91
CA MET A 211 -25.51 23.22 2.92
C MET A 211 -25.83 22.66 4.31
N SER A 212 -27.06 22.77 4.77
CA SER A 212 -27.48 22.08 6.00
C SER A 212 -27.70 20.60 5.70
N VAL A 213 -27.21 19.74 6.59
CA VAL A 213 -27.38 18.29 6.47
C VAL A 213 -28.27 17.78 7.58
N THR A 214 -29.21 16.90 7.24
CA THR A 214 -30.02 16.12 8.18
C THR A 214 -30.11 14.68 7.70
N GLY A 215 -30.32 13.73 8.61
CA GLY A 215 -30.57 12.35 8.22
C GLY A 215 -30.20 11.33 9.27
N TYR A 216 -29.85 10.12 8.82
CA TYR A 216 -29.52 8.99 9.67
C TYR A 216 -28.28 8.25 9.17
N VAL A 217 -27.49 7.78 10.12
CA VAL A 217 -26.40 6.84 9.87
C VAL A 217 -26.63 5.60 10.72
N THR A 218 -26.61 4.43 10.09
CA THR A 218 -26.61 3.14 10.76
C THR A 218 -25.22 2.53 10.64
N LEU A 219 -24.57 2.34 11.78
CA LEU A 219 -23.25 1.70 11.88
C LEU A 219 -23.37 0.54 12.88
N GLU A 220 -22.92 -0.65 12.48
CA GLU A 220 -22.99 -1.87 13.32
C GLU A 220 -24.41 -2.16 13.87
N GLY A 221 -25.43 -1.90 13.05
CA GLY A 221 -26.84 -2.11 13.41
C GLY A 221 -27.45 -1.03 14.32
N VAL A 222 -26.69 -0.01 14.72
CA VAL A 222 -27.19 1.11 15.53
C VAL A 222 -27.45 2.32 14.64
N GLN A 223 -28.71 2.69 14.49
CA GLN A 223 -29.12 3.91 13.79
C GLN A 223 -28.99 5.14 14.68
N ARG A 224 -28.43 6.21 14.14
CA ARG A 224 -28.20 7.49 14.79
C ARG A 224 -28.71 8.62 13.92
N GLU A 225 -29.47 9.53 14.51
CA GLU A 225 -29.87 10.78 13.85
C GLU A 225 -28.66 11.72 13.79
N VAL A 226 -28.45 12.36 12.66
CA VAL A 226 -27.32 13.26 12.41
C VAL A 226 -27.78 14.59 11.81
N THR A 227 -27.06 15.64 12.18
CA THR A 227 -27.14 16.97 11.55
C THR A 227 -25.75 17.45 11.18
N GLY A 228 -25.60 18.33 10.20
CA GLY A 228 -24.26 18.72 9.78
C GLY A 228 -24.18 19.85 8.79
N LEU A 229 -22.95 20.04 8.30
CA LEU A 229 -22.61 20.97 7.24
C LEU A 229 -22.10 20.17 6.04
N GLY A 230 -22.64 20.47 4.87
CA GLY A 230 -22.39 19.75 3.63
C GLY A 230 -21.83 20.65 2.54
N TRP A 231 -21.23 19.99 1.56
CA TRP A 231 -20.68 20.53 0.35
C TRP A 231 -21.15 19.67 -0.83
N TYR A 232 -21.42 20.28 -1.97
CA TYR A 232 -21.78 19.57 -3.20
C TYR A 232 -21.06 20.18 -4.40
N ASP A 233 -20.48 19.33 -5.26
CA ASP A 233 -19.82 19.69 -6.50
C ASP A 233 -20.49 19.00 -7.70
N ARG A 234 -20.51 19.71 -8.82
CA ARG A 234 -20.93 19.18 -10.11
C ARG A 234 -19.88 19.51 -11.15
N GLU A 235 -19.31 18.47 -11.75
CA GLU A 235 -18.28 18.61 -12.78
C GLU A 235 -18.54 17.73 -13.99
N PHE A 236 -18.33 18.27 -15.18
CA PHE A 236 -18.51 17.52 -16.42
C PHE A 236 -17.59 18.01 -17.55
N ASP A 237 -17.35 17.11 -18.49
CA ASP A 237 -16.50 17.17 -19.69
C ASP A 237 -15.04 16.75 -19.44
N GLY A 238 -14.07 17.46 -20.03
CA GLY A 238 -12.63 17.37 -19.80
C GLY A 238 -11.89 16.17 -20.40
N SER A 239 -10.57 16.22 -20.25
CA SER A 239 -9.67 15.27 -20.92
C SER A 239 -9.64 13.91 -20.22
N THR A 240 -9.61 12.82 -20.99
CA THR A 240 -9.45 11.45 -20.44
C THR A 240 -8.10 11.21 -19.75
N SER A 241 -7.17 12.15 -19.87
CA SER A 241 -5.78 11.99 -19.41
C SER A 241 -5.60 12.20 -17.90
N GLU A 242 -6.54 12.83 -17.20
CA GLU A 242 -6.33 13.29 -15.81
C GLU A 242 -6.73 12.28 -14.73
N VAL A 243 -7.71 11.43 -15.04
CA VAL A 243 -8.32 10.53 -14.05
C VAL A 243 -7.79 9.10 -14.17
N GLY A 244 -7.00 8.78 -15.20
CA GLY A 244 -6.49 7.43 -15.48
C GLY A 244 -5.01 7.19 -15.18
N ARG A 245 -4.51 6.02 -15.63
CA ARG A 245 -3.09 5.60 -15.60
C ARG A 245 -2.17 6.55 -16.38
N ASP A 246 -2.71 7.25 -17.36
CA ASP A 246 -1.98 8.18 -18.23
C ASP A 246 -1.86 9.60 -17.65
N ALA A 247 -2.36 9.82 -16.42
CA ALA A 247 -2.17 11.06 -15.68
C ALA A 247 -0.69 11.46 -15.72
N LYS A 248 -0.40 12.74 -15.96
CA LYS A 248 0.97 13.28 -16.06
C LYS A 248 1.45 13.99 -14.80
N TYR A 249 0.54 14.25 -13.89
CA TYR A 249 0.67 15.20 -12.80
C TYR A 249 0.00 14.65 -11.55
N THR A 250 0.31 15.24 -10.40
CA THR A 250 -0.45 15.05 -9.18
C THR A 250 -1.46 16.18 -9.05
N TRP A 251 -2.51 15.94 -8.27
CA TRP A 251 -3.46 16.99 -7.95
C TRP A 251 -4.02 16.82 -6.56
N SER A 252 -4.37 17.95 -5.95
CA SER A 252 -5.08 18.04 -4.69
C SER A 252 -6.30 18.92 -4.87
N TRP A 253 -7.42 18.51 -4.29
CA TRP A 253 -8.60 19.34 -4.16
C TRP A 253 -8.96 19.49 -2.68
N LEU A 254 -9.34 20.69 -2.27
CA LEU A 254 -9.83 20.95 -0.93
C LEU A 254 -11.14 21.73 -0.94
N SER A 255 -12.08 21.27 -0.14
CA SER A 255 -13.27 22.02 0.28
C SER A 255 -13.13 22.37 1.76
N LEU A 256 -13.05 23.66 2.07
CA LEU A 256 -12.76 24.13 3.43
C LEU A 256 -13.85 25.08 3.92
N HIS A 257 -14.33 24.84 5.14
CA HIS A 257 -15.10 25.78 5.95
C HIS A 257 -14.20 26.45 6.97
N ILE A 258 -14.25 27.77 7.01
CA ILE A 258 -13.52 28.60 7.97
C ILE A 258 -14.50 29.08 9.06
N SER A 259 -14.06 29.16 10.31
CA SER A 259 -14.89 29.58 11.44
C SER A 259 -15.44 31.02 11.36
N ASP A 260 -14.95 31.84 10.43
CA ASP A 260 -15.48 33.16 10.13
C ASP A 260 -16.64 33.16 9.13
N MET A 261 -17.17 31.97 8.82
CA MET A 261 -18.26 31.71 7.87
C MET A 261 -17.86 31.87 6.39
N SER A 262 -16.58 32.03 6.07
CA SER A 262 -16.09 31.89 4.69
C SER A 262 -15.84 30.42 4.32
N GLN A 263 -15.77 30.15 3.02
CA GLN A 263 -15.43 28.85 2.45
C GLN A 263 -14.35 29.00 1.39
N LEU A 264 -13.49 27.99 1.27
CA LEU A 264 -12.48 27.92 0.21
C LEU A 264 -12.63 26.63 -0.59
N SER A 265 -12.66 26.80 -1.91
CA SER A 265 -12.38 25.71 -2.84
C SER A 265 -10.98 25.90 -3.40
N VAL A 266 -10.12 24.91 -3.21
CA VAL A 266 -8.71 24.93 -3.64
C VAL A 266 -8.49 23.77 -4.58
N PHE A 267 -8.06 24.05 -5.80
CA PHE A 267 -7.54 23.05 -6.73
C PHE A 267 -6.06 23.32 -6.99
N HIS A 268 -5.23 22.34 -6.67
CA HIS A 268 -3.77 22.41 -6.80
C HIS A 268 -3.30 21.32 -7.75
N PHE A 269 -2.59 21.71 -8.80
CA PHE A 269 -2.01 20.82 -9.79
C PHE A 269 -0.50 20.94 -9.75
N ALA A 270 0.21 19.82 -9.63
CA ALA A 270 1.66 19.80 -9.47
C ALA A 270 2.33 18.73 -10.33
N ASP A 271 3.65 18.82 -10.46
CA ASP A 271 4.45 17.77 -11.09
C ASP A 271 4.35 16.44 -10.32
N ILE A 272 4.84 15.34 -10.91
CA ILE A 272 4.73 13.99 -10.36
C ILE A 272 5.33 13.84 -8.93
N THR A 273 6.24 14.73 -8.55
CA THR A 273 6.93 14.71 -7.25
C THR A 273 6.30 15.64 -6.20
N ASP A 274 5.23 16.35 -6.54
CA ASP A 274 4.65 17.46 -5.75
C ASP A 274 5.64 18.61 -5.44
N SER A 275 6.77 18.68 -6.14
CA SER A 275 7.83 19.66 -5.86
C SER A 275 7.61 20.99 -6.59
N GLU A 276 6.89 20.97 -7.71
CA GLU A 276 6.64 22.13 -8.55
C GLU A 276 5.15 22.29 -8.83
N THR A 277 4.57 23.39 -8.36
CA THR A 277 3.19 23.77 -8.67
C THR A 277 3.08 24.18 -10.14
N LYS A 278 2.15 23.56 -10.86
CA LYS A 278 1.82 23.88 -12.26
C LYS A 278 0.63 24.81 -12.35
N GLU A 279 -0.38 24.59 -11.51
CA GLU A 279 -1.55 25.45 -11.43
C GLU A 279 -2.09 25.47 -10.00
N MET A 280 -2.57 26.63 -9.55
CA MET A 280 -3.32 26.76 -8.31
C MET A 280 -4.53 27.66 -8.55
N VAL A 281 -5.71 27.11 -8.29
CA VAL A 281 -7.00 27.76 -8.51
C VAL A 281 -7.72 27.82 -7.18
N VAL A 282 -7.88 29.02 -6.62
CA VAL A 282 -8.56 29.20 -5.34
C VAL A 282 -9.71 30.17 -5.46
N VAL A 283 -10.87 29.74 -4.97
CA VAL A 283 -12.09 30.54 -4.92
C VAL A 283 -12.54 30.63 -3.46
N GLU A 284 -12.61 31.84 -2.94
CA GLU A 284 -13.22 32.18 -1.66
C GLU A 284 -14.69 32.50 -1.87
N THR A 285 -15.54 31.93 -1.03
CA THR A 285 -16.93 32.36 -0.86
C THR A 285 -17.09 32.94 0.54
N GLN A 286 -17.44 34.21 0.65
CA GLN A 286 -17.62 34.89 1.93
C GLN A 286 -19.03 34.62 2.49
N ALA A 287 -19.24 34.98 3.75
CA ALA A 287 -20.50 34.77 4.46
C ALA A 287 -21.71 35.45 3.80
N ASP A 288 -21.49 36.52 3.02
CA ASP A 288 -22.53 37.22 2.25
C ASP A 288 -22.82 36.58 0.88
N GLY A 289 -22.14 35.47 0.56
CA GLY A 289 -22.22 34.77 -0.72
C GLY A 289 -21.36 35.40 -1.83
N SER A 290 -20.58 36.44 -1.52
CA SER A 290 -19.66 37.03 -2.49
C SER A 290 -18.51 36.08 -2.80
N ARG A 291 -18.08 36.11 -4.07
CA ARG A 291 -17.10 35.20 -4.63
C ARG A 291 -15.83 35.95 -5.01
N HIS A 292 -14.68 35.51 -4.50
CA HIS A 292 -13.37 36.09 -4.80
C HIS A 292 -12.42 35.03 -5.33
N TYR A 293 -11.61 35.40 -6.32
CA TYR A 293 -10.60 34.51 -6.89
C TYR A 293 -9.21 34.96 -6.42
N HIS A 294 -8.43 34.04 -5.87
CA HIS A 294 -7.10 34.31 -5.32
C HIS A 294 -6.03 33.57 -6.12
N ALA A 295 -5.04 34.32 -6.60
CA ALA A 295 -3.91 33.80 -7.37
C ALA A 295 -2.61 33.67 -6.55
N ASP A 296 -2.60 34.17 -5.31
CA ASP A 296 -1.42 34.25 -4.44
C ASP A 296 -1.42 33.23 -3.29
N VAL A 297 -2.34 32.25 -3.34
CA VAL A 297 -2.38 31.16 -2.36
C VAL A 297 -1.18 30.24 -2.59
N ILE A 298 -0.61 29.74 -1.50
CA ILE A 298 0.50 28.79 -1.50
C ILE A 298 0.11 27.62 -0.59
N MET A 299 0.31 26.39 -1.08
CA MET A 299 0.18 25.17 -0.29
C MET A 299 1.57 24.54 -0.13
N LYS A 300 1.97 24.29 1.12
CA LYS A 300 3.25 23.65 1.45
C LYS A 300 3.02 22.43 2.34
N THR A 301 3.40 21.25 1.86
CA THR A 301 3.38 20.02 2.65
C THR A 301 4.46 20.05 3.73
N GLU A 302 4.07 19.81 4.98
CA GLU A 302 4.95 19.78 6.16
C GLU A 302 5.18 18.35 6.67
N LYS A 303 4.14 17.50 6.63
CA LYS A 303 4.24 16.07 6.97
C LYS A 303 3.50 15.21 5.96
N THR A 304 3.95 13.96 5.89
CA THR A 304 3.33 12.95 5.04
C THR A 304 3.03 11.68 5.82
N TRP A 305 2.10 10.90 5.28
CA TRP A 305 1.79 9.56 5.73
C TRP A 305 1.88 8.59 4.56
N SER A 306 2.45 7.41 4.79
CA SER A 306 2.47 6.34 3.79
C SER A 306 1.49 5.24 4.15
N SER A 307 0.64 4.87 3.20
CA SER A 307 -0.31 3.77 3.35
C SER A 307 0.43 2.44 3.50
N LEU A 308 -0.05 1.59 4.41
CA LEU A 308 0.40 0.20 4.54
C LEU A 308 -0.35 -0.76 3.60
N VAL A 309 -1.35 -0.26 2.87
CA VAL A 309 -2.10 -1.03 1.88
C VAL A 309 -1.43 -0.91 0.51
N THR A 310 -1.09 0.31 0.11
CA THR A 310 -0.60 0.65 -1.24
C THR A 310 0.84 1.13 -1.27
N PHE A 311 1.43 1.47 -0.12
CA PHE A 311 2.72 2.18 0.02
C PHE A 311 2.78 3.54 -0.68
N MET A 312 1.63 4.12 -1.06
CA MET A 312 1.54 5.50 -1.53
C MET A 312 1.69 6.47 -0.35
N THR A 313 2.32 7.62 -0.62
CA THR A 313 2.59 8.64 0.39
C THR A 313 1.77 9.88 0.13
N TYR A 314 0.96 10.29 1.10
CA TYR A 314 0.02 11.40 1.02
C TYR A 314 0.42 12.54 1.97
N PRO A 315 0.04 13.80 1.67
CA PRO A 315 0.11 14.88 2.65
C PRO A 315 -0.74 14.54 3.89
N SER A 316 -0.15 14.61 5.08
CA SER A 316 -0.87 14.48 6.35
C SER A 316 -0.94 15.79 7.13
N GLU A 317 -0.03 16.73 6.85
CA GLU A 317 -0.03 18.10 7.36
C GLU A 317 0.53 19.04 6.32
N PHE A 318 -0.12 20.19 6.11
CA PHE A 318 0.30 21.21 5.18
C PHE A 318 -0.12 22.60 5.65
N ARG A 319 0.58 23.62 5.16
CA ARG A 319 0.30 25.03 5.43
C ARG A 319 -0.32 25.66 4.19
N LEU A 320 -1.44 26.37 4.38
CA LEU A 320 -2.02 27.27 3.38
C LEU A 320 -1.77 28.71 3.78
N SER A 321 -1.24 29.52 2.86
CA SER A 321 -1.01 30.94 3.09
C SER A 321 -1.37 31.80 1.89
N SER A 322 -1.93 32.99 2.12
CA SER A 322 -2.19 34.02 1.11
C SER A 322 -2.05 35.41 1.72
N ALA A 323 -1.28 36.27 1.06
CA ALA A 323 -1.09 37.65 1.50
C ALA A 323 -2.35 38.49 1.27
N SER A 324 -3.04 38.28 0.14
CA SER A 324 -4.26 39.01 -0.24
C SER A 324 -5.42 38.72 0.71
N MET A 325 -5.49 37.52 1.27
CA MET A 325 -6.50 37.11 2.25
C MET A 325 -6.06 37.37 3.70
N GLY A 326 -4.77 37.63 3.93
CA GLY A 326 -4.19 37.54 5.27
C GLY A 326 -4.38 36.15 5.89
N LEU A 327 -4.34 35.11 5.06
CA LEU A 327 -4.52 33.71 5.43
C LEU A 327 -3.17 33.08 5.77
N ASP A 328 -3.11 32.40 6.89
CA ASP A 328 -1.97 31.59 7.32
C ASP A 328 -2.46 30.50 8.28
N VAL A 329 -2.71 29.31 7.74
CA VAL A 329 -3.30 28.19 8.49
C VAL A 329 -2.50 26.91 8.31
N THR A 330 -2.41 26.13 9.38
CA THR A 330 -1.90 24.76 9.34
C THR A 330 -3.09 23.81 9.35
N ILE A 331 -3.13 22.93 8.36
CA ILE A 331 -4.18 21.94 8.13
C ILE A 331 -3.55 20.55 8.20
N HIS A 332 -4.23 19.62 8.86
CA HIS A 332 -3.81 18.23 9.01
C HIS A 332 -5.00 17.31 8.80
N THR A 333 -4.72 16.06 8.46
CA THR A 333 -5.71 15.00 8.38
C THR A 333 -6.30 14.72 9.76
N ALA A 334 -7.61 14.45 9.85
CA ALA A 334 -8.22 14.10 11.15
C ALA A 334 -7.63 12.79 11.71
N PHE A 335 -7.38 11.83 10.81
CA PHE A 335 -6.47 10.70 10.99
C PHE A 335 -5.97 10.26 9.60
N ASP A 336 -4.85 9.57 9.55
CA ASP A 336 -4.16 9.36 8.27
C ASP A 336 -4.79 8.29 7.35
N ALA A 337 -5.42 7.26 7.91
CA ALA A 337 -5.88 6.08 7.17
C ALA A 337 -7.20 6.29 6.41
N GLN A 338 -7.25 7.28 5.53
CA GLN A 338 -8.42 7.68 4.72
C GLN A 338 -8.17 7.52 3.20
N GLU A 339 -7.42 6.49 2.84
CA GLU A 339 -7.15 6.12 1.44
C GLU A 339 -8.28 5.25 0.87
N LEU A 340 -8.72 5.55 -0.36
CA LEU A 340 -9.63 4.73 -1.15
C LEU A 340 -8.87 4.04 -2.29
N GLY A 341 -8.72 2.73 -2.20
CA GLY A 341 -8.19 1.88 -3.27
C GLY A 341 -9.25 1.55 -4.31
N THR A 342 -8.94 1.64 -5.60
CA THR A 342 -9.84 1.21 -6.69
C THR A 342 -9.09 0.90 -7.98
N VAL A 343 -9.59 -0.08 -8.75
CA VAL A 343 -9.01 -0.49 -10.04
C VAL A 343 -9.22 0.52 -11.16
N VAL A 344 -10.20 1.43 -11.05
CA VAL A 344 -10.54 2.37 -12.13
C VAL A 344 -9.68 3.64 -12.16
N VAL A 345 -9.05 4.02 -11.04
CA VAL A 345 -8.16 5.20 -10.92
C VAL A 345 -6.69 4.79 -11.02
N GLY A 346 -6.33 4.04 -12.08
CA GLY A 346 -4.94 3.63 -12.32
C GLY A 346 -4.42 2.50 -11.40
N GLY A 347 -5.29 1.79 -10.70
CA GLY A 347 -4.98 0.51 -10.04
C GLY A 347 -4.29 0.59 -8.67
N ALA A 348 -4.24 1.77 -8.05
CA ALA A 348 -3.52 1.99 -6.78
C ALA A 348 -4.43 2.56 -5.67
N GLY A 349 -5.12 3.67 -5.95
CA GLY A 349 -5.96 4.40 -4.99
C GLY A 349 -5.66 5.89 -4.95
N PHE A 350 -6.45 6.65 -4.20
CA PHE A 350 -6.26 8.08 -3.93
C PHE A 350 -6.69 8.39 -2.49
N TYR A 351 -6.26 9.54 -1.98
CA TYR A 351 -6.67 9.99 -0.66
C TYR A 351 -7.94 10.80 -0.78
N GLU A 352 -8.93 10.51 0.06
CA GLU A 352 -10.20 11.25 0.14
C GLU A 352 -10.67 11.23 1.59
N GLY A 353 -10.39 12.30 2.32
CA GLY A 353 -10.57 12.29 3.77
C GLY A 353 -10.69 13.66 4.42
N VAL A 354 -11.13 13.64 5.68
CA VAL A 354 -11.34 14.84 6.50
C VAL A 354 -10.02 15.47 6.88
N VAL A 355 -9.97 16.79 6.76
CA VAL A 355 -8.92 17.64 7.27
C VAL A 355 -9.46 18.66 8.28
N GLU A 356 -8.64 18.98 9.27
CA GLU A 356 -8.91 19.98 10.30
C GLU A 356 -7.69 20.90 10.45
N GLY A 357 -7.88 22.10 10.98
CA GLY A 357 -6.78 23.04 11.08
C GLY A 357 -7.09 24.27 11.89
N SER A 358 -6.07 25.11 12.06
CA SER A 358 -6.22 26.41 12.69
C SER A 358 -5.11 27.36 12.26
N GLY A 359 -5.33 28.64 12.48
CA GLY A 359 -4.36 29.68 12.19
C GLY A 359 -5.03 31.04 12.18
N VAL A 360 -4.65 31.88 11.22
CA VAL A 360 -5.11 33.26 11.10
C VAL A 360 -5.71 33.51 9.71
N CYS A 361 -6.81 34.25 9.66
CA CYS A 361 -7.38 34.81 8.43
C CYS A 361 -7.81 36.26 8.71
N GLY A 362 -7.44 37.21 7.85
CA GLY A 362 -7.76 38.63 8.06
C GLY A 362 -7.29 39.19 9.42
N GLY A 363 -6.20 38.65 9.99
CA GLY A 363 -5.69 39.03 11.31
C GLY A 363 -6.46 38.47 12.51
N LYS A 364 -7.44 37.59 12.32
CA LYS A 364 -8.21 36.92 13.39
C LYS A 364 -7.88 35.44 13.45
N ALA A 365 -7.90 34.88 14.66
CA ALA A 365 -7.77 33.44 14.84
C ALA A 365 -8.98 32.71 14.22
N VAL A 366 -8.71 31.67 13.44
CA VAL A 366 -9.73 30.85 12.77
C VAL A 366 -9.43 29.36 12.93
N THR A 367 -10.49 28.55 12.89
CA THR A 367 -10.38 27.09 12.73
C THR A 367 -10.87 26.69 11.34
N ILE A 368 -10.29 25.61 10.83
CA ILE A 368 -10.59 25.02 9.52
C ILE A 368 -11.17 23.63 9.73
N ARG A 369 -12.18 23.31 8.94
CA ARG A 369 -12.66 21.94 8.74
C ARG A 369 -12.96 21.74 7.26
N GLY A 370 -12.65 20.58 6.72
CA GLY A 370 -12.90 20.33 5.31
C GLY A 370 -12.55 18.92 4.87
N PHE A 371 -12.48 18.75 3.55
CA PHE A 371 -12.00 17.54 2.90
C PHE A 371 -10.75 17.82 2.06
N LEU A 372 -9.90 16.81 1.96
CA LEU A 372 -8.79 16.73 1.03
C LEU A 372 -9.01 15.52 0.12
N GLU A 373 -9.04 15.79 -1.17
CA GLU A 373 -8.79 14.78 -2.20
C GLU A 373 -7.34 14.95 -2.67
N HIS A 374 -6.58 13.87 -2.76
CA HIS A 374 -5.23 13.92 -3.30
C HIS A 374 -4.90 12.66 -4.11
N LYS A 375 -4.54 12.87 -5.37
CA LYS A 375 -4.10 11.82 -6.29
C LYS A 375 -2.64 12.01 -6.67
N LYS A 376 -1.86 10.94 -6.47
CA LYS A 376 -0.50 10.83 -7.01
C LYS A 376 -0.47 10.01 -8.28
N LYS A 377 0.27 10.50 -9.28
CA LYS A 377 0.64 9.70 -10.45
C LYS A 377 1.67 8.62 -10.09
N ALA A 378 2.68 8.96 -9.28
CA ALA A 378 3.74 8.04 -8.87
C ALA A 378 3.25 7.11 -7.76
N ALA A 379 2.28 6.29 -8.09
CA ALA A 379 2.03 5.09 -7.34
C ALA A 379 3.23 4.14 -7.62
N PRO A 380 3.76 3.38 -6.65
CA PRO A 380 4.95 2.50 -6.81
C PRO A 380 4.83 1.34 -7.84
N TYR A 381 3.86 1.42 -8.77
CA TYR A 381 3.32 0.30 -9.53
C TYR A 381 3.90 0.13 -10.94
N ASN A 382 4.94 0.87 -11.32
CA ASN A 382 5.56 0.66 -12.63
C ASN A 382 6.28 -0.69 -12.71
N ASN A 383 6.89 -1.16 -11.61
CA ASN A 383 7.41 -2.53 -11.49
C ASN A 383 7.56 -2.94 -10.02
N THR A 384 7.64 -4.25 -9.75
CA THR A 384 7.74 -4.78 -8.37
C THR A 384 9.03 -4.36 -7.65
N SER A 385 10.10 -4.05 -8.38
CA SER A 385 11.34 -3.55 -7.77
C SER A 385 11.17 -2.15 -7.17
N GLU A 386 10.43 -1.26 -7.82
CA GLU A 386 10.08 0.05 -7.26
C GLU A 386 9.19 -0.07 -6.02
N LEU A 387 8.20 -0.98 -6.03
CA LEU A 387 7.44 -1.30 -4.81
C LEU A 387 8.35 -1.72 -3.66
N LEU A 388 9.29 -2.64 -3.90
CA LEU A 388 10.23 -3.08 -2.87
C LEU A 388 11.15 -1.95 -2.39
N LYS A 389 11.52 -0.99 -3.25
CA LYS A 389 12.27 0.22 -2.84
C LYS A 389 11.42 1.13 -1.95
N CYS A 390 10.15 1.35 -2.28
CA CYS A 390 9.22 2.13 -1.46
C CYS A 390 9.00 1.47 -0.09
N VAL A 391 8.74 0.16 -0.07
CA VAL A 391 8.66 -0.63 1.16
C VAL A 391 9.96 -0.52 1.96
N GLY A 392 11.11 -0.66 1.31
CA GLY A 392 12.41 -0.55 1.96
C GLY A 392 12.67 0.83 2.57
N SER A 393 12.25 1.90 1.89
CA SER A 393 12.35 3.27 2.39
C SER A 393 11.44 3.48 3.61
N TYR A 394 10.21 2.96 3.56
CA TYR A 394 9.29 2.98 4.68
C TYR A 394 9.85 2.21 5.89
N VAL A 395 10.32 0.98 5.67
CA VAL A 395 10.92 0.11 6.69
C VAL A 395 12.13 0.78 7.34
N GLN A 396 13.04 1.35 6.54
CA GLN A 396 14.20 2.07 7.08
C GLN A 396 13.78 3.25 7.95
N SER A 397 12.76 4.00 7.54
CA SER A 397 12.19 5.11 8.32
C SER A 397 11.60 4.61 9.65
N ALA A 398 10.78 3.56 9.61
CA ALA A 398 10.21 2.96 10.82
C ALA A 398 11.31 2.44 11.78
N LEU A 399 12.39 1.85 11.26
CA LEU A 399 13.49 1.34 12.08
C LEU A 399 14.43 2.44 12.62
N LYS A 400 14.43 3.66 12.04
CA LYS A 400 15.14 4.82 12.62
C LYS A 400 14.58 5.17 13.99
N GLU A 401 13.28 5.02 14.19
CA GLU A 401 12.61 5.28 15.46
C GLU A 401 12.87 4.18 16.49
N VAL A 402 13.12 2.95 16.04
CA VAL A 402 13.43 1.80 16.88
C VAL A 402 14.90 1.80 17.35
N CYS A 403 15.82 2.22 16.47
CA CYS A 403 17.26 2.28 16.74
C CYS A 403 17.81 3.71 16.54
N PRO A 404 17.36 4.70 17.32
CA PRO A 404 17.76 6.10 17.12
C PRO A 404 19.24 6.33 17.46
N LEU A 405 19.96 7.01 16.57
CA LEU A 405 21.38 7.35 16.79
C LEU A 405 21.59 8.52 17.77
N ASN A 406 20.54 9.30 18.04
CA ASN A 406 20.54 10.43 18.97
C ASN A 406 19.37 10.28 19.95
N ALA A 407 19.43 9.26 20.80
CA ALA A 407 18.38 8.99 21.78
C ALA A 407 18.52 9.87 23.03
N SER A 408 17.40 10.34 23.59
CA SER A 408 17.41 10.98 24.90
C SER A 408 17.65 9.96 26.03
N GLU A 409 18.08 10.43 27.19
CA GLU A 409 18.21 9.58 28.39
C GLU A 409 16.89 8.90 28.76
N SER A 410 15.77 9.63 28.64
CA SER A 410 14.43 9.08 28.87
C SER A 410 14.09 7.97 27.88
N TRP A 411 14.44 8.13 26.60
CA TRP A 411 14.18 7.12 25.58
C TRP A 411 15.01 5.87 25.85
N VAL A 412 16.30 6.00 26.14
CA VAL A 412 17.19 4.85 26.42
C VAL A 412 16.76 4.12 27.69
N SER A 413 16.38 4.85 28.72
CA SER A 413 15.88 4.26 29.96
C SER A 413 14.59 3.48 29.73
N ALA A 414 13.67 4.00 28.91
CA ALA A 414 12.40 3.33 28.65
C ALA A 414 12.51 2.12 27.72
N ASN A 415 13.35 2.20 26.67
CA ASN A 415 13.34 1.24 25.57
C ASN A 415 14.51 0.24 25.57
N VAL A 416 15.58 0.52 26.33
CA VAL A 416 16.79 -0.33 26.36
C VAL A 416 17.07 -0.85 27.76
N LEU A 417 17.25 0.05 28.72
CA LEU A 417 17.71 -0.30 30.07
C LEU A 417 16.57 -0.73 30.99
N GLY A 418 15.35 -0.24 30.73
CA GLY A 418 14.16 -0.48 31.54
C GLY A 418 14.39 -0.15 33.01
N ARG A 419 13.91 -1.05 33.88
CA ARG A 419 14.04 -0.95 35.35
C ARG A 419 15.48 -0.96 35.87
N HIS A 420 16.46 -1.20 35.01
CA HIS A 420 17.88 -1.27 35.36
C HIS A 420 18.65 0.01 35.01
N ALA A 421 17.97 1.06 34.54
CA ALA A 421 18.58 2.36 34.29
C ALA A 421 19.12 2.99 35.60
N THR A 422 20.38 3.40 35.62
CA THR A 422 21.05 3.92 36.83
C THR A 422 21.43 5.41 36.77
N SER A 423 21.25 6.08 35.61
CA SER A 423 21.64 7.47 35.32
C SER A 423 23.08 7.85 35.74
N ARG A 424 23.97 6.85 35.89
CA ARG A 424 25.33 7.02 36.43
C ARG A 424 26.38 6.55 35.42
N GLY A 425 27.25 7.47 35.03
CA GLY A 425 28.54 7.16 34.39
C GLY A 425 28.48 6.63 32.94
N VAL A 426 27.30 6.45 32.37
CA VAL A 426 27.10 6.04 30.97
C VAL A 426 26.12 7.00 30.32
N THR A 427 26.50 7.60 29.20
CA THR A 427 25.64 8.53 28.46
C THR A 427 24.78 7.80 27.42
N PRO A 428 23.62 8.33 27.04
CA PRO A 428 22.78 7.77 25.97
C PRO A 428 23.54 7.59 24.66
N GLU A 429 24.41 8.55 24.31
CA GLU A 429 25.23 8.53 23.11
C GLU A 429 26.13 7.29 23.08
N LYS A 430 26.69 6.90 24.24
CA LYS A 430 27.54 5.72 24.33
C LYS A 430 26.76 4.43 24.06
N ILE A 431 25.51 4.36 24.52
CA ILE A 431 24.62 3.22 24.25
C ILE A 431 24.27 3.18 22.75
N CYS A 432 23.90 4.32 22.16
CA CYS A 432 23.66 4.42 20.73
C CYS A 432 24.89 4.01 19.90
N GLU A 433 26.10 4.40 20.32
CA GLU A 433 27.35 4.06 19.64
C GLU A 433 27.65 2.56 19.66
N ILE A 434 27.51 1.89 20.81
CA ILE A 434 27.92 0.48 20.96
C ILE A 434 26.83 -0.51 20.54
N LEU A 435 25.56 -0.10 20.56
CA LEU A 435 24.42 -0.97 20.30
C LEU A 435 23.73 -0.65 18.98
N PHE A 436 23.34 0.61 18.77
CA PHE A 436 22.52 0.97 17.62
C PHE A 436 23.34 1.24 16.37
N ARG A 437 24.51 1.88 16.45
CA ARG A 437 25.34 2.16 15.28
C ARG A 437 25.72 0.89 14.49
N PRO A 438 26.13 -0.23 15.13
CA PRO A 438 26.37 -1.50 14.44
C PRO A 438 25.12 -2.09 13.76
N VAL A 439 23.95 -1.99 14.40
CA VAL A 439 22.68 -2.47 13.82
C VAL A 439 22.25 -1.57 12.67
N ARG A 440 22.39 -0.25 12.85
CA ARG A 440 22.04 0.78 11.87
C ARG A 440 22.92 0.72 10.63
N SER A 441 24.18 0.31 10.72
CA SER A 441 25.02 0.14 9.54
C SER A 441 24.45 -0.91 8.57
N ILE A 442 23.75 -1.95 9.05
CA ILE A 442 23.05 -2.90 8.17
C ILE A 442 21.69 -2.37 7.71
N ILE A 443 20.91 -1.74 8.60
CA ILE A 443 19.60 -1.18 8.26
C ILE A 443 19.73 -0.09 7.18
N ASP A 444 20.72 0.78 7.30
CA ASP A 444 20.90 1.96 6.43
C ASP A 444 21.45 1.63 5.05
N ARG A 445 22.08 0.46 4.88
CA ARG A 445 22.43 -0.08 3.56
C ARG A 445 21.21 -0.54 2.75
N GLY A 446 20.02 -0.56 3.37
CA GLY A 446 18.77 -1.01 2.75
C GLY A 446 18.76 -2.50 2.42
N GLY A 447 17.65 -3.02 1.91
CA GLY A 447 17.52 -4.43 1.57
C GLY A 447 16.25 -4.72 0.78
N LYS A 448 16.05 -5.99 0.42
CA LYS A 448 14.88 -6.43 -0.37
C LYS A 448 13.55 -6.18 0.37
N SER A 449 13.55 -6.07 1.71
CA SER A 449 12.41 -5.71 2.58
C SER A 449 11.11 -6.52 2.37
N TRP A 450 11.23 -7.70 1.75
CA TRP A 450 10.08 -8.51 1.38
C TRP A 450 9.39 -9.17 2.59
N ARG A 451 10.14 -9.43 3.67
CA ARG A 451 9.56 -9.97 4.93
C ARG A 451 8.57 -8.97 5.52
N SER A 452 8.94 -7.70 5.54
CA SER A 452 8.04 -6.61 5.93
C SER A 452 6.86 -6.46 4.98
N LEU A 453 7.09 -6.54 3.66
CA LEU A 453 6.00 -6.53 2.67
C LEU A 453 4.95 -7.60 3.00
N ILE A 454 5.39 -8.85 3.19
CA ILE A 454 4.49 -9.98 3.46
C ILE A 454 3.77 -9.82 4.81
N LEU A 455 4.47 -9.44 5.88
CA LEU A 455 3.82 -9.17 7.17
C LEU A 455 2.71 -8.10 7.04
N VAL A 456 3.04 -6.98 6.41
CA VAL A 456 2.13 -5.84 6.24
C VAL A 456 0.94 -6.21 5.35
N SER A 457 1.18 -6.85 4.21
CA SER A 457 0.13 -7.29 3.29
C SER A 457 -0.77 -8.35 3.92
N CYS A 458 -0.21 -9.32 4.67
CA CYS A 458 -1.01 -10.31 5.41
C CYS A 458 -1.91 -9.63 6.44
N CYS A 459 -1.38 -8.72 7.28
CA CYS A 459 -2.19 -8.02 8.28
C CYS A 459 -3.36 -7.25 7.64
N ASN A 460 -3.11 -6.53 6.55
CA ASN A 460 -4.16 -5.74 5.87
C ASN A 460 -5.12 -6.59 5.03
N ALA A 461 -4.70 -7.76 4.53
CA ALA A 461 -5.59 -8.73 3.90
C ALA A 461 -6.55 -9.36 4.92
N LEU A 462 -6.02 -9.81 6.07
CA LEU A 462 -6.76 -10.53 7.12
C LEU A 462 -7.74 -9.63 7.88
N SER A 463 -7.35 -8.40 8.19
CA SER A 463 -8.15 -7.48 9.02
C SER A 463 -9.37 -6.88 8.31
N ARG A 464 -9.49 -7.04 6.99
CA ARG A 464 -10.58 -6.49 6.14
C ARG A 464 -10.72 -4.97 6.10
N GLN A 465 -9.90 -4.24 6.86
CA GLN A 465 -9.84 -2.78 6.96
C GLN A 465 -8.38 -2.36 7.10
N TYR A 466 -8.09 -1.06 7.14
CA TYR A 466 -6.72 -0.61 7.42
C TYR A 466 -6.29 -1.10 8.81
N PHE A 467 -5.13 -1.75 8.87
CA PHE A 467 -4.50 -2.18 10.12
C PHE A 467 -3.10 -1.60 10.23
N ASP A 468 -2.90 -0.71 11.19
CA ASP A 468 -1.59 -0.14 11.49
C ASP A 468 -0.68 -1.21 12.12
N CYS A 469 0.09 -1.87 11.26
CA CYS A 469 1.08 -2.86 11.65
C CYS A 469 2.51 -2.30 11.66
N ARG A 470 2.69 -0.97 11.59
CA ARG A 470 4.02 -0.33 11.49
C ARG A 470 5.00 -0.81 12.55
N ARG A 471 4.55 -0.92 13.81
CA ARG A 471 5.43 -1.36 14.91
C ARG A 471 5.91 -2.81 14.78
N TYR A 472 5.14 -3.68 14.14
CA TYR A 472 5.49 -5.10 14.00
C TYR A 472 6.53 -5.34 12.90
N ILE A 473 6.80 -4.37 12.03
CA ILE A 473 7.93 -4.39 11.09
C ILE A 473 9.25 -4.64 11.83
N ALA A 474 9.38 -4.12 13.07
CA ALA A 474 10.54 -4.38 13.91
C ALA A 474 10.77 -5.88 14.14
N VAL A 475 9.72 -6.69 14.26
CA VAL A 475 9.83 -8.15 14.43
C VAL A 475 10.47 -8.78 13.19
N ALA A 476 9.96 -8.44 12.00
CA ALA A 476 10.45 -8.99 10.74
C ALA A 476 11.91 -8.61 10.46
N GLU A 477 12.25 -7.34 10.68
CA GLU A 477 13.52 -6.80 10.23
C GLU A 477 14.62 -6.93 11.27
N LEU A 478 14.36 -6.72 12.57
CA LEU A 478 15.40 -6.91 13.57
C LEU A 478 15.77 -8.38 13.72
N LEU A 479 14.82 -9.31 13.60
CA LEU A 479 15.14 -10.74 13.55
C LEU A 479 16.10 -11.04 12.39
N HIS A 480 15.82 -10.52 11.20
CA HIS A 480 16.67 -10.73 10.04
C HIS A 480 18.03 -10.03 10.17
N VAL A 481 18.08 -8.76 10.58
CA VAL A 481 19.32 -8.00 10.77
C VAL A 481 20.20 -8.67 11.82
N GLY A 482 19.63 -9.10 12.95
CA GLY A 482 20.34 -9.86 13.97
C GLY A 482 20.97 -11.12 13.39
N SER A 483 20.18 -11.93 12.66
CA SER A 483 20.69 -13.14 12.00
C SER A 483 21.81 -12.86 11.01
N MET A 484 21.72 -11.80 10.19
CA MET A 484 22.76 -11.46 9.21
C MET A 484 24.08 -11.08 9.88
N ILE A 485 24.04 -10.30 10.96
CA ILE A 485 25.26 -9.88 11.68
C ILE A 485 26.00 -11.09 12.24
N ILE A 486 25.26 -12.08 12.78
CA ILE A 486 25.83 -13.31 13.32
C ILE A 486 26.30 -14.25 12.20
N ASP A 487 25.51 -14.41 11.15
CA ASP A 487 25.83 -15.18 9.94
C ASP A 487 27.13 -14.68 9.27
N ASP A 488 27.31 -13.35 9.14
CA ASP A 488 28.54 -12.75 8.61
C ASP A 488 29.79 -13.20 9.38
N ILE A 489 29.68 -13.40 10.70
CA ILE A 489 30.79 -13.87 11.55
C ILE A 489 31.04 -15.35 11.31
N GLN A 490 29.97 -16.16 11.25
CA GLN A 490 30.06 -17.61 11.05
C GLN A 490 30.69 -17.95 9.70
N ASP A 491 30.34 -17.18 8.66
CA ASP A 491 30.82 -17.37 7.29
C ASP A 491 32.15 -16.64 7.01
N ASN A 492 32.71 -15.90 7.97
CA ASN A 492 33.88 -15.02 7.78
C ASN A 492 33.72 -14.02 6.61
N SER A 493 32.49 -13.54 6.41
CA SER A 493 32.15 -12.61 5.34
C SER A 493 32.82 -11.24 5.55
N VAL A 494 33.46 -10.70 4.52
CA VAL A 494 34.13 -9.38 4.62
C VAL A 494 33.27 -8.21 4.15
N VAL A 495 32.31 -8.48 3.26
CA VAL A 495 31.44 -7.46 2.65
C VAL A 495 29.97 -7.91 2.72
N ARG A 496 29.08 -7.00 3.09
CA ARG A 496 27.62 -7.18 3.09
C ARG A 496 26.94 -5.92 2.56
N ARG A 497 26.12 -6.09 1.52
CA ARG A 497 25.38 -5.00 0.85
C ARG A 497 26.30 -3.85 0.40
N GLY A 498 27.43 -4.21 -0.21
CA GLY A 498 28.41 -3.26 -0.77
C GLY A 498 29.40 -2.64 0.23
N GLU A 499 29.25 -2.90 1.53
CA GLU A 499 30.10 -2.31 2.59
C GLU A 499 30.68 -3.39 3.52
N ARG A 500 31.67 -3.02 4.36
CA ARG A 500 32.33 -3.96 5.29
C ARG A 500 31.33 -4.57 6.28
N CYS A 501 31.47 -5.86 6.57
CA CYS A 501 30.63 -6.53 7.58
C CYS A 501 30.81 -5.91 8.98
N VAL A 502 29.79 -6.02 9.83
CA VAL A 502 29.78 -5.37 11.15
C VAL A 502 30.96 -5.81 12.03
N HIS A 503 31.31 -7.10 12.02
CA HIS A 503 32.43 -7.60 12.81
C HIS A 503 33.80 -7.13 12.30
N VAL A 504 33.89 -6.77 11.02
CA VAL A 504 35.09 -6.22 10.40
C VAL A 504 35.26 -4.74 10.76
N GLU A 505 34.16 -4.00 10.90
CA GLU A 505 34.15 -2.56 11.20
C GLU A 505 34.20 -2.28 12.72
N TYR A 506 33.41 -3.01 13.51
CA TYR A 506 33.21 -2.77 14.94
C TYR A 506 33.84 -3.83 15.86
N GLY A 507 34.45 -4.87 15.27
CA GLY A 507 35.01 -6.01 15.99
C GLY A 507 33.99 -7.10 16.30
N VAL A 508 34.47 -8.35 16.42
CA VAL A 508 33.64 -9.55 16.63
C VAL A 508 32.78 -9.45 17.90
N ALA A 509 33.35 -9.04 19.03
CA ALA A 509 32.62 -8.96 20.29
C ALA A 509 31.43 -7.98 20.22
N THR A 510 31.63 -6.80 19.62
CA THR A 510 30.57 -5.80 19.41
C THR A 510 29.50 -6.34 18.47
N ALA A 511 29.91 -6.98 17.39
CA ALA A 511 28.97 -7.55 16.41
C ALA A 511 28.11 -8.66 17.02
N ILE A 512 28.69 -9.58 17.81
CA ILE A 512 27.92 -10.61 18.53
C ILE A 512 26.89 -9.97 19.47
N ASN A 513 27.31 -8.98 20.26
CA ASN A 513 26.42 -8.31 21.21
C ASN A 513 25.28 -7.56 20.49
N ALA A 514 25.60 -6.78 19.45
CA ALA A 514 24.62 -6.03 18.68
C ALA A 514 23.65 -6.95 17.91
N GLY A 515 24.16 -7.99 17.25
CA GLY A 515 23.35 -8.97 16.52
C GLY A 515 22.40 -9.73 17.45
N SER A 516 22.88 -10.17 18.61
CA SER A 516 22.04 -10.87 19.61
C SER A 516 21.00 -9.94 20.22
N ALA A 517 21.34 -8.67 20.45
CA ALA A 517 20.41 -7.70 21.01
C ALA A 517 19.18 -7.46 20.12
N CYS A 518 19.34 -7.54 18.79
CA CYS A 518 18.23 -7.45 17.85
C CYS A 518 17.09 -8.43 18.18
N TYR A 519 17.40 -9.67 18.59
CA TYR A 519 16.39 -10.67 18.94
C TYR A 519 15.54 -10.27 20.16
N PHE A 520 16.12 -9.55 21.12
CA PHE A 520 15.39 -9.09 22.30
C PHE A 520 14.68 -7.75 22.05
N MET A 521 15.28 -6.91 21.20
CA MET A 521 14.72 -5.62 20.81
C MET A 521 13.48 -5.78 19.93
N ALA A 522 13.43 -6.79 19.04
CA ALA A 522 12.33 -6.98 18.09
C ALA A 522 10.93 -7.04 18.75
N PRO A 523 10.65 -7.96 19.70
CA PRO A 523 9.35 -8.01 20.36
C PRO A 523 9.08 -6.80 21.27
N THR A 524 10.14 -6.23 21.88
CA THR A 524 10.03 -5.05 22.75
C THR A 524 9.60 -3.81 21.95
N ALA A 525 10.25 -3.57 20.81
CA ALA A 525 9.96 -2.47 19.90
C ALA A 525 8.56 -2.61 19.28
N ALA A 526 8.14 -3.85 19.00
CA ALA A 526 6.79 -4.15 18.54
C ALA A 526 5.73 -4.03 19.66
N ARG A 527 6.14 -3.79 20.90
CA ARG A 527 5.28 -3.67 22.09
C ARG A 527 4.36 -4.88 22.27
N ILE A 528 4.89 -6.08 22.04
CA ILE A 528 4.13 -7.34 22.16
C ILE A 528 3.57 -7.50 23.58
N GLN A 529 4.30 -7.05 24.60
CA GLN A 529 3.90 -7.07 26.00
C GLN A 529 2.63 -6.24 26.31
N ASP A 530 2.27 -5.29 25.43
CA ASP A 530 1.09 -4.43 25.61
C ASP A 530 -0.16 -4.99 24.93
N LEU A 531 -0.04 -6.15 24.26
CA LEU A 531 -1.19 -6.88 23.72
C LEU A 531 -1.94 -7.63 24.84
N PRO A 532 -3.20 -8.03 24.60
CA PRO A 532 -3.90 -8.95 25.49
C PRO A 532 -3.01 -10.18 25.82
N PRO A 533 -2.97 -10.65 27.08
CA PRO A 533 -2.00 -11.66 27.52
C PRO A 533 -1.96 -12.93 26.65
N GLU A 534 -3.12 -13.40 26.18
CA GLU A 534 -3.20 -14.58 25.31
C GLU A 534 -2.55 -14.34 23.94
N LYS A 535 -2.80 -13.18 23.31
CA LYS A 535 -2.15 -12.78 22.05
C LYS A 535 -0.66 -12.61 22.23
N ALA A 536 -0.24 -11.91 23.29
CA ALA A 536 1.17 -11.71 23.60
C ALA A 536 1.89 -13.06 23.78
N SER A 537 1.32 -13.96 24.60
CA SER A 537 1.86 -15.31 24.82
C SER A 537 1.98 -16.10 23.52
N ARG A 538 0.95 -16.07 22.66
CA ARG A 538 0.99 -16.79 21.38
C ARG A 538 2.05 -16.23 20.43
N ILE A 539 2.20 -14.90 20.35
CA ILE A 539 3.25 -14.28 19.53
C ILE A 539 4.63 -14.62 20.09
N TYR A 540 4.83 -14.61 21.41
CA TYR A 540 6.11 -15.03 22.00
C TYR A 540 6.45 -16.49 21.68
N GLN A 541 5.48 -17.41 21.74
CA GLN A 541 5.69 -18.80 21.35
C GLN A 541 6.17 -18.89 19.90
N LEU A 542 5.42 -18.30 18.95
CA LEU A 542 5.81 -18.26 17.54
C LEU A 542 7.19 -17.63 17.34
N TYR A 543 7.51 -16.56 18.08
CA TYR A 543 8.78 -15.87 18.00
C TYR A 543 9.96 -16.71 18.50
N PHE A 544 9.79 -17.46 19.59
CA PHE A 544 10.84 -18.34 20.09
C PHE A 544 10.97 -19.61 19.26
N ASP A 545 9.87 -20.15 18.73
CA ASP A 545 9.89 -21.31 17.82
C ASP A 545 10.72 -21.00 16.56
N VAL A 546 10.52 -19.84 15.92
CA VAL A 546 11.35 -19.43 14.77
C VAL A 546 12.80 -19.23 15.16
N LEU A 547 13.11 -18.66 16.33
CA LEU A 547 14.51 -18.48 16.74
C LEU A 547 15.20 -19.83 16.90
N LEU A 548 14.55 -20.82 17.52
CA LEU A 548 15.10 -22.16 17.69
C LEU A 548 15.28 -22.88 16.34
N ALA A 549 14.24 -22.87 15.50
CA ALA A 549 14.30 -23.48 14.16
C ALA A 549 15.37 -22.80 13.31
N GLY A 550 15.43 -21.46 13.30
CA GLY A 550 16.42 -20.69 12.54
C GLY A 550 17.86 -21.03 12.92
N HIS A 551 18.16 -21.18 14.22
CA HIS A 551 19.49 -21.60 14.67
C HIS A 551 19.80 -23.05 14.32
N ALA A 552 18.81 -23.95 14.38
CA ALA A 552 18.98 -25.33 13.92
C ALA A 552 19.25 -25.39 12.41
N GLY A 553 18.48 -24.65 11.60
CA GLY A 553 18.67 -24.52 10.15
C GLY A 553 20.04 -23.96 9.80
N GLN A 554 20.48 -22.89 10.48
CA GLN A 554 21.82 -22.34 10.32
C GLN A 554 22.92 -23.35 10.71
N GLY A 555 22.73 -24.09 11.80
CA GLY A 555 23.68 -25.11 12.23
C GLY A 555 23.80 -26.26 11.21
N LEU A 556 22.69 -26.68 10.60
CA LEU A 556 22.67 -27.68 9.54
C LEU A 556 23.34 -27.16 8.25
N ASP A 557 23.10 -25.90 7.88
CA ASP A 557 23.74 -25.26 6.73
C ASP A 557 25.27 -25.20 6.90
N ILE A 558 25.75 -24.80 8.08
CA ILE A 558 27.18 -24.80 8.42
C ILE A 558 27.76 -26.23 8.41
N HIS A 559 27.00 -27.22 8.89
CA HIS A 559 27.44 -28.61 8.86
C HIS A 559 27.57 -29.14 7.41
N GLY A 560 26.69 -28.67 6.52
CA GLY A 560 26.64 -29.05 5.12
C GLY A 560 26.09 -30.46 4.88
N LEU A 561 25.92 -30.79 3.60
CA LEU A 561 25.31 -32.06 3.15
C LEU A 561 26.32 -33.03 2.52
N ASN A 562 27.61 -32.78 2.71
CA ASN A 562 28.69 -33.58 2.12
C ASN A 562 28.64 -35.07 2.49
N TYR A 563 28.02 -35.42 3.63
CA TYR A 563 27.88 -36.80 4.08
C TYR A 563 26.89 -37.63 3.25
N LEU A 564 25.94 -36.98 2.55
CA LEU A 564 24.99 -37.63 1.64
C LEU A 564 25.59 -37.87 0.24
N MET A 565 26.58 -37.05 -0.14
CA MET A 565 27.10 -37.00 -1.51
C MET A 565 27.70 -38.32 -2.04
N PRO A 566 28.41 -39.16 -1.25
CA PRO A 566 28.94 -40.42 -1.77
C PRO A 566 27.86 -41.33 -2.37
N GLN A 567 26.73 -41.50 -1.67
CA GLN A 567 25.63 -42.33 -2.13
C GLN A 567 24.90 -41.68 -3.31
N VAL A 568 24.68 -40.36 -3.27
CA VAL A 568 24.04 -39.60 -4.36
C VAL A 568 24.86 -39.68 -5.65
N VAL A 569 26.19 -39.51 -5.58
CA VAL A 569 27.07 -39.58 -6.75
C VAL A 569 27.05 -40.95 -7.40
N GLU A 570 27.05 -42.02 -6.59
CA GLU A 570 27.05 -43.39 -7.10
C GLU A 570 25.69 -43.79 -7.68
N SER A 571 24.61 -43.55 -6.94
CA SER A 571 23.25 -43.97 -7.34
C SER A 571 22.60 -43.04 -8.37
N GLY A 572 22.87 -41.74 -8.33
CA GLY A 572 22.12 -40.72 -9.05
C GLY A 572 20.75 -40.39 -8.44
N ASP A 573 20.42 -40.94 -7.27
CA ASP A 573 19.19 -40.59 -6.55
C ASP A 573 19.47 -39.44 -5.58
N ALA A 574 18.92 -38.26 -5.87
CA ALA A 574 19.07 -37.06 -5.06
C ALA A 574 17.90 -36.83 -4.09
N SER A 575 16.98 -37.78 -3.90
CA SER A 575 15.76 -37.59 -3.10
C SER A 575 16.07 -37.18 -1.65
N GLU A 576 16.98 -37.88 -0.97
CA GLU A 576 17.39 -37.52 0.40
C GLU A 576 18.08 -36.15 0.47
N LEU A 577 18.75 -35.75 -0.63
CA LEU A 577 19.40 -34.45 -0.72
C LEU A 577 18.36 -33.32 -0.85
N PHE A 578 17.31 -33.52 -1.66
CA PHE A 578 16.18 -32.58 -1.72
C PHE A 578 15.46 -32.47 -0.37
N ASP A 579 15.17 -33.59 0.31
CA ASP A 579 14.52 -33.56 1.63
C ASP A 579 15.34 -32.76 2.66
N ALA A 580 16.67 -32.95 2.66
CA ALA A 580 17.56 -32.22 3.54
C ALA A 580 17.62 -30.72 3.21
N LEU A 581 17.66 -30.36 1.91
CA LEU A 581 17.63 -28.98 1.47
C LEU A 581 16.29 -28.31 1.82
N ASP A 582 15.16 -28.95 1.54
CA ASP A 582 13.82 -28.49 1.91
C ASP A 582 13.76 -28.17 3.41
N ALA A 583 14.28 -29.08 4.25
CA ALA A 583 14.32 -28.91 5.70
C ALA A 583 15.20 -27.73 6.13
N ILE A 584 16.44 -27.64 5.64
CA ILE A 584 17.38 -26.56 5.98
C ILE A 584 16.79 -25.20 5.60
N HIS A 585 16.30 -25.06 4.38
CA HIS A 585 15.71 -23.81 3.88
C HIS A 585 14.42 -23.45 4.62
N THR A 586 13.62 -24.45 4.96
CA THR A 586 12.43 -24.27 5.80
C THR A 586 12.82 -23.75 7.18
N TYR A 587 13.78 -24.36 7.87
CA TYR A 587 14.16 -23.92 9.22
C TYR A 587 14.84 -22.54 9.21
N LYS A 588 15.78 -22.31 8.29
CA LYS A 588 16.58 -21.08 8.21
C LYS A 588 15.78 -19.87 7.72
N THR A 589 14.88 -20.07 6.75
CA THR A 589 14.19 -18.96 6.05
C THR A 589 12.67 -19.11 6.04
N GLY A 590 12.15 -20.29 5.72
CA GLY A 590 10.71 -20.57 5.64
C GLY A 590 9.97 -20.27 6.94
N GLY A 591 10.43 -20.83 8.05
CA GLY A 591 9.82 -20.69 9.38
C GLY A 591 9.73 -19.24 9.84
N ALA A 592 10.65 -18.37 9.43
CA ALA A 592 10.57 -16.95 9.72
C ALA A 592 9.45 -16.26 8.97
N ALA A 593 9.31 -16.51 7.66
CA ALA A 593 8.20 -15.97 6.88
C ALA A 593 6.85 -16.56 7.34
N GLY A 594 6.79 -17.87 7.61
CA GLY A 594 5.62 -18.55 8.18
C GLY A 594 5.19 -17.97 9.52
N SER A 595 6.13 -17.78 10.45
CA SER A 595 5.86 -17.21 11.77
C SER A 595 5.36 -15.77 11.69
N LEU A 596 5.89 -14.95 10.77
CA LEU A 596 5.37 -13.60 10.54
C LEU A 596 3.92 -13.62 10.04
N CYS A 597 3.59 -14.55 9.13
CA CYS A 597 2.22 -14.78 8.67
C CYS A 597 1.31 -15.26 9.81
N ALA A 598 1.76 -16.19 10.64
CA ALA A 598 1.03 -16.66 11.82
C ALA A 598 0.82 -15.55 12.87
N MET A 599 1.83 -14.70 13.09
CA MET A 599 1.70 -13.51 13.96
C MET A 599 0.67 -12.54 13.40
N ALA A 600 0.62 -12.31 12.09
CA ALA A 600 -0.43 -11.50 11.46
C ALA A 600 -1.83 -12.09 11.74
N CYS A 601 -1.98 -13.41 11.68
CA CYS A 601 -3.23 -14.09 12.04
C CYS A 601 -3.63 -13.86 13.51
N VAL A 602 -2.69 -13.93 14.45
CA VAL A 602 -2.95 -13.64 15.88
C VAL A 602 -3.33 -12.17 16.08
N LEU A 603 -2.66 -11.25 15.40
CA LEU A 603 -2.93 -9.83 15.48
C LEU A 603 -4.33 -9.48 14.97
N CYS A 604 -4.77 -10.15 13.89
CA CYS A 604 -6.05 -9.94 13.23
C CYS A 604 -7.19 -10.87 13.70
N ASP A 605 -7.02 -11.60 14.80
CA ASP A 605 -8.05 -12.47 15.40
C ASP A 605 -8.62 -13.53 14.45
N THR A 606 -7.77 -14.15 13.62
CA THR A 606 -8.24 -15.15 12.66
C THR A 606 -8.40 -16.54 13.29
N SER A 607 -9.20 -17.38 12.64
CA SER A 607 -9.40 -18.76 13.10
C SER A 607 -8.13 -19.61 12.92
N ALA A 608 -8.00 -20.66 13.74
CA ALA A 608 -6.87 -21.59 13.65
C ALA A 608 -6.73 -22.21 12.25
N ALA A 609 -7.85 -22.54 11.59
CA ALA A 609 -7.84 -23.12 10.24
C ALA A 609 -7.26 -22.15 9.19
N VAL A 610 -7.61 -20.85 9.28
CA VAL A 610 -7.03 -19.83 8.40
C VAL A 610 -5.56 -19.61 8.74
N SER A 611 -5.23 -19.54 10.04
CA SER A 611 -3.85 -19.35 10.50
C SER A 611 -2.90 -20.44 9.99
N GLU A 612 -3.34 -21.71 10.00
CA GLU A 612 -2.51 -22.84 9.55
C GLU A 612 -2.15 -22.73 8.06
N VAL A 613 -3.12 -22.35 7.22
CA VAL A 613 -2.91 -22.20 5.78
C VAL A 613 -2.06 -20.96 5.46
N VAL A 614 -2.30 -19.85 6.16
CA VAL A 614 -1.53 -18.60 6.01
C VAL A 614 -0.08 -18.79 6.47
N GLU A 615 0.14 -19.52 7.55
CA GLU A 615 1.47 -19.90 8.02
C GLU A 615 2.20 -20.79 7.02
N ARG A 616 1.55 -21.87 6.53
CA ARG A 616 2.13 -22.74 5.49
C ARG A 616 2.50 -21.97 4.23
N PHE A 617 1.64 -21.04 3.79
CA PHE A 617 1.96 -20.16 2.67
C PHE A 617 3.25 -19.37 2.93
N GLY A 618 3.39 -18.77 4.11
CA GLY A 618 4.62 -18.05 4.49
C GLY A 618 5.86 -18.96 4.49
N VAL A 619 5.74 -20.19 5.01
CA VAL A 619 6.83 -21.18 4.98
C VAL A 619 7.26 -21.50 3.55
N VAL A 620 6.30 -21.84 2.70
CA VAL A 620 6.55 -22.18 1.29
C VAL A 620 7.13 -20.98 0.53
N LEU A 621 6.69 -19.76 0.84
CA LEU A 621 7.25 -18.55 0.25
C LEU A 621 8.73 -18.36 0.60
N GLY A 622 9.10 -18.58 1.87
CA GLY A 622 10.50 -18.52 2.28
C GLY A 622 11.36 -19.64 1.69
N LEU A 623 10.81 -20.85 1.55
CA LEU A 623 11.46 -21.97 0.86
C LEU A 623 11.73 -21.65 -0.61
N ALA A 624 10.68 -21.24 -1.34
CA ALA A 624 10.79 -20.84 -2.75
C ALA A 624 11.77 -19.68 -2.95
N PHE A 625 11.86 -18.76 -1.98
CA PHE A 625 12.83 -17.67 -2.04
C PHE A 625 14.27 -18.17 -2.06
N GLN A 626 14.59 -19.19 -1.25
CA GLN A 626 15.93 -19.77 -1.22
C GLN A 626 16.23 -20.61 -2.46
N ILE A 627 15.29 -21.42 -2.92
CA ILE A 627 15.44 -22.18 -4.18
C ILE A 627 15.79 -21.23 -5.34
N VAL A 628 15.14 -20.07 -5.39
CA VAL A 628 15.42 -19.04 -6.41
C VAL A 628 16.78 -18.38 -6.18
N ASP A 629 17.18 -18.07 -4.93
CA ASP A 629 18.49 -17.46 -4.64
C ASP A 629 19.65 -18.42 -5.02
N ASP A 630 19.51 -19.72 -4.72
CA ASP A 630 20.44 -20.77 -5.13
C ASP A 630 20.57 -20.86 -6.66
N ALA A 631 19.45 -20.83 -7.38
CA ALA A 631 19.44 -20.87 -8.84
C ALA A 631 20.15 -19.64 -9.44
N LEU A 632 19.93 -18.46 -8.87
CA LEU A 632 20.57 -17.21 -9.29
C LEU A 632 22.08 -17.19 -8.98
N ASN A 633 22.53 -17.89 -7.93
CA ASN A 633 23.95 -18.02 -7.61
C ASN A 633 24.77 -18.61 -8.77
N VAL A 634 24.18 -19.57 -9.50
CA VAL A 634 24.81 -20.28 -10.62
C VAL A 634 24.73 -19.49 -11.92
N SER A 635 23.58 -18.88 -12.25
CA SER A 635 23.37 -18.18 -13.51
C SER A 635 24.05 -16.80 -13.58
N GLY A 636 24.53 -16.28 -12.45
CA GLY A 636 25.05 -14.94 -12.30
C GLY A 636 23.98 -13.92 -11.89
N PHE A 637 24.41 -12.83 -11.25
CA PHE A 637 23.53 -11.76 -10.79
C PHE A 637 23.67 -10.53 -11.70
N GLU A 638 22.56 -9.88 -12.06
CA GLU A 638 22.64 -8.53 -12.66
C GLU A 638 23.32 -7.55 -11.68
N GLY A 639 24.31 -6.79 -12.16
CA GLY A 639 24.81 -5.59 -11.49
C GLY A 639 25.95 -5.74 -10.47
N ASN A 640 26.79 -6.78 -10.55
CA ASN A 640 27.99 -6.95 -9.68
C ASN A 640 27.70 -6.95 -8.16
N LEU A 641 26.48 -7.28 -7.72
CA LEU A 641 26.07 -7.18 -6.31
C LEU A 641 26.55 -8.35 -5.43
N LYS A 642 26.89 -9.49 -6.04
CA LYS A 642 27.46 -10.70 -5.41
C LYS A 642 28.49 -11.32 -6.33
N GLU A 643 29.40 -12.11 -5.78
CA GLU A 643 30.35 -12.87 -6.59
C GLU A 643 29.64 -14.06 -7.25
N GLU A 644 29.74 -14.20 -8.56
CA GLU A 644 29.15 -15.33 -9.30
C GLU A 644 29.71 -16.67 -8.79
N ALA A 645 28.81 -17.65 -8.62
CA ALA A 645 29.13 -19.00 -8.17
C ALA A 645 29.88 -19.05 -6.82
N GLU A 646 29.57 -18.15 -5.88
CA GLU A 646 30.13 -18.18 -4.52
C GLU A 646 29.87 -19.53 -3.81
N ASP A 647 28.69 -20.11 -3.99
CA ASP A 647 28.34 -21.38 -3.33
C ASP A 647 29.21 -22.54 -3.84
N ILE A 648 29.58 -22.52 -5.12
CA ILE A 648 30.49 -23.50 -5.72
C ILE A 648 31.91 -23.33 -5.17
N ARG A 649 32.36 -22.09 -4.95
CA ARG A 649 33.68 -21.81 -4.37
C ARG A 649 33.79 -22.31 -2.94
N ASP A 650 32.71 -22.17 -2.18
CA ASP A 650 32.65 -22.63 -0.80
C ASP A 650 32.41 -24.15 -0.72
N GLY A 651 32.06 -24.80 -1.83
CA GLY A 651 31.74 -26.22 -1.89
C GLY A 651 30.40 -26.55 -1.24
N LYS A 652 29.48 -25.57 -1.17
CA LYS A 652 28.14 -25.74 -0.61
C LYS A 652 27.29 -26.58 -1.55
N ILE A 653 26.46 -27.45 -0.98
CA ILE A 653 25.48 -28.26 -1.72
C ILE A 653 24.15 -27.53 -1.72
N THR A 654 23.71 -27.06 -2.88
CA THR A 654 22.50 -26.25 -3.09
C THR A 654 21.52 -26.92 -4.05
N TYR A 655 20.33 -26.36 -4.26
CA TYR A 655 19.32 -26.94 -5.16
C TYR A 655 19.82 -27.24 -6.59
N PRO A 656 20.54 -26.33 -7.28
CA PRO A 656 21.08 -26.63 -8.60
C PRO A 656 22.03 -27.83 -8.61
N ILE A 657 22.75 -28.07 -7.51
CA ILE A 657 23.63 -29.24 -7.37
C ILE A 657 22.79 -30.51 -7.19
N ALA A 658 21.75 -30.49 -6.37
CA ALA A 658 20.85 -31.62 -6.23
C ALA A 658 20.20 -32.01 -7.57
N VAL A 659 19.69 -31.02 -8.33
CA VAL A 659 19.16 -31.25 -9.68
C VAL A 659 20.23 -31.78 -10.64
N ALA A 660 21.46 -31.26 -10.57
CA ALA A 660 22.55 -31.74 -11.40
C ALA A 660 22.92 -33.19 -11.06
N MET A 661 22.97 -33.55 -9.79
CA MET A 661 23.27 -34.91 -9.34
C MET A 661 22.18 -35.91 -9.72
N ASP A 662 20.91 -35.48 -9.76
CA ASP A 662 19.78 -36.31 -10.20
C ASP A 662 19.83 -36.62 -11.71
N ARG A 663 20.30 -35.66 -12.52
CA ARG A 663 20.20 -35.72 -13.99
C ARG A 663 21.49 -36.06 -14.73
N LEU A 664 22.65 -35.81 -14.13
CA LEU A 664 23.94 -36.08 -14.76
C LEU A 664 24.27 -37.57 -14.76
N GLU A 665 25.02 -38.00 -15.77
CA GLU A 665 25.63 -39.34 -15.80
C GLU A 665 26.72 -39.48 -14.72
N ILE A 666 26.97 -40.71 -14.26
CA ILE A 666 27.91 -41.00 -13.15
C ILE A 666 29.28 -40.33 -13.30
N ALA A 667 29.85 -40.32 -14.52
CA ALA A 667 31.15 -39.72 -14.77
C ALA A 667 31.16 -38.20 -14.58
N ASP A 668 30.05 -37.52 -14.91
CA ASP A 668 29.92 -36.07 -14.73
C ASP A 668 29.57 -35.73 -13.28
N ARG A 669 28.78 -36.57 -12.59
CA ARG A 669 28.55 -36.45 -11.13
C ARG A 669 29.86 -36.53 -10.34
N GLN A 670 30.71 -37.50 -10.68
CA GLN A 670 32.02 -37.66 -10.05
C GLN A 670 32.92 -36.44 -10.27
N LYS A 671 32.91 -35.83 -11.47
CA LYS A 671 33.67 -34.61 -11.75
C LYS A 671 33.15 -33.41 -10.97
N LEU A 672 31.82 -33.20 -10.98
CA LEU A 672 31.20 -32.11 -10.24
C LEU A 672 31.50 -32.24 -8.74
N TRP A 673 31.35 -33.44 -8.19
CA TRP A 673 31.67 -33.70 -6.79
C TRP A 673 33.15 -33.46 -6.47
N ALA A 674 34.06 -33.91 -7.32
CA ALA A 674 35.50 -33.68 -7.14
C ALA A 674 35.88 -32.20 -7.18
N ILE A 675 35.13 -31.34 -7.90
CA ILE A 675 35.33 -29.89 -7.87
C ILE A 675 34.85 -29.32 -6.53
N LEU A 676 33.65 -29.68 -6.08
CA LEU A 676 33.06 -29.17 -4.84
C LEU A 676 33.90 -29.52 -3.61
N GLN A 677 34.48 -30.72 -3.56
CA GLN A 677 35.36 -31.15 -2.47
C GLN A 677 36.63 -30.30 -2.31
N LYS A 678 37.04 -29.54 -3.33
CA LYS A 678 38.23 -28.70 -3.26
C LYS A 678 37.98 -27.35 -2.59
N SER A 679 36.72 -26.91 -2.47
CA SER A 679 36.37 -25.51 -2.12
C SER A 679 37.28 -24.52 -2.86
N THR A 680 37.28 -24.63 -4.19
CA THR A 680 38.31 -24.05 -5.06
C THR A 680 38.04 -22.59 -5.40
N LYS A 681 39.12 -21.80 -5.51
CA LYS A 681 39.10 -20.44 -6.08
C LYS A 681 39.53 -20.40 -7.55
N GLU A 682 39.84 -21.56 -8.13
CA GLU A 682 40.31 -21.67 -9.51
C GLU A 682 39.16 -21.45 -10.50
N ALA A 683 39.25 -20.38 -11.29
CA ALA A 683 38.21 -20.00 -12.24
C ALA A 683 37.88 -21.09 -13.28
N ALA A 684 38.84 -21.96 -13.62
CA ALA A 684 38.62 -23.06 -14.55
C ALA A 684 37.72 -24.16 -13.95
N ASP A 685 37.95 -24.53 -12.69
CA ASP A 685 37.13 -25.52 -11.99
C ASP A 685 35.70 -24.99 -11.78
N ILE A 686 35.56 -23.72 -11.40
CA ILE A 686 34.26 -23.07 -11.21
C ILE A 686 33.46 -23.05 -12.51
N ARG A 687 34.08 -22.61 -13.62
CA ARG A 687 33.41 -22.63 -14.94
C ARG A 687 32.98 -24.04 -15.32
N HIS A 688 33.81 -25.05 -15.08
CA HIS A 688 33.45 -26.42 -15.41
C HIS A 688 32.28 -26.94 -14.57
N ALA A 689 32.22 -26.60 -13.28
CA ALA A 689 31.06 -26.93 -12.45
C ALA A 689 29.78 -26.25 -12.98
N VAL A 690 29.84 -24.96 -13.32
CA VAL A 690 28.71 -24.22 -13.91
C VAL A 690 28.28 -24.85 -15.24
N GLU A 691 29.21 -25.24 -16.11
CA GLU A 691 28.90 -25.95 -17.36
C GLU A 691 28.16 -27.26 -17.12
N LEU A 692 28.57 -28.05 -16.11
CA LEU A 692 27.92 -29.32 -15.78
C LEU A 692 26.50 -29.10 -15.22
N ILE A 693 26.31 -28.08 -14.38
CA ILE A 693 25.00 -27.73 -13.81
C ILE A 693 24.06 -27.19 -14.90
N THR A 694 24.55 -26.32 -15.79
CA THR A 694 23.76 -25.73 -16.87
C THR A 694 23.47 -26.71 -18.00
N LYS A 695 24.33 -27.72 -18.24
CA LYS A 695 24.11 -28.80 -19.21
C LYS A 695 22.77 -29.54 -19.04
N VAL A 696 22.25 -29.62 -17.81
CA VAL A 696 20.97 -30.28 -17.49
C VAL A 696 19.85 -29.29 -17.12
N ASP A 697 20.06 -28.00 -17.43
CA ASP A 697 19.13 -26.90 -17.18
C ASP A 697 18.67 -26.81 -15.72
N ALA A 698 19.59 -27.10 -14.78
CA ALA A 698 19.28 -27.14 -13.36
C ALA A 698 18.72 -25.81 -12.80
N PRO A 699 19.22 -24.61 -13.17
CA PRO A 699 18.65 -23.35 -12.69
C PRO A 699 17.17 -23.18 -13.07
N SER A 700 16.80 -23.50 -14.32
CA SER A 700 15.41 -23.40 -14.79
C SER A 700 14.51 -24.42 -14.07
N GLU A 701 14.99 -25.63 -13.83
CA GLU A 701 14.25 -26.62 -13.03
C GLU A 701 14.00 -26.13 -11.60
N CYS A 702 14.98 -25.49 -10.96
CA CYS A 702 14.81 -24.91 -9.63
C CYS A 702 13.68 -23.87 -9.62
N LEU A 703 13.61 -22.99 -10.63
CA LEU A 703 12.51 -22.03 -10.78
C LEU A 703 11.15 -22.72 -10.97
N LEU A 704 11.10 -23.83 -11.70
CA LEU A 704 9.88 -24.64 -11.87
C LEU A 704 9.46 -25.32 -10.55
N ILE A 705 10.40 -25.85 -9.77
CA ILE A 705 10.15 -26.41 -8.44
C ILE A 705 9.56 -25.32 -7.52
N ALA A 706 10.22 -24.17 -7.42
CA ALA A 706 9.74 -23.03 -6.63
C ALA A 706 8.33 -22.58 -7.04
N ARG A 707 8.07 -22.48 -8.35
CA ARG A 707 6.75 -22.14 -8.91
C ARG A 707 5.68 -23.15 -8.53
N ARG A 708 5.97 -24.46 -8.60
CA ARG A 708 5.02 -25.52 -8.22
C ARG A 708 4.65 -25.44 -6.73
N HIS A 709 5.64 -25.27 -5.86
CA HIS A 709 5.38 -25.13 -4.42
C HIS A 709 4.52 -23.90 -4.12
N LEU A 710 4.89 -22.74 -4.67
CA LEU A 710 4.15 -21.50 -4.49
C LEU A 710 2.73 -21.56 -5.03
N GLN A 711 2.53 -22.14 -6.22
CA GLN A 711 1.20 -22.24 -6.80
C GLN A 711 0.29 -23.11 -5.93
N LYS A 712 0.77 -24.27 -5.47
CA LYS A 712 0.01 -25.15 -4.57
C LYS A 712 -0.38 -24.44 -3.28
N ALA A 713 0.56 -23.74 -2.64
CA ALA A 713 0.28 -22.98 -1.42
C ALA A 713 -0.69 -21.82 -1.67
N TRP A 714 -0.60 -21.16 -2.83
CA TRP A 714 -1.52 -20.11 -3.23
C TRP A 714 -2.94 -20.63 -3.46
N ASP A 715 -3.10 -21.78 -4.11
CA ASP A 715 -4.41 -22.38 -4.38
C ASP A 715 -5.17 -22.75 -3.09
N GLU A 716 -4.44 -23.12 -2.03
CA GLU A 716 -5.01 -23.34 -0.68
C GLU A 716 -5.39 -22.01 0.01
N LEU A 717 -4.59 -20.95 -0.19
CA LEU A 717 -4.78 -19.65 0.45
C LEU A 717 -5.87 -18.79 -0.21
N ASP A 718 -5.92 -18.76 -1.56
CA ASP A 718 -6.80 -17.89 -2.36
C ASP A 718 -8.27 -17.91 -1.88
N PRO A 719 -8.91 -19.06 -1.62
CA PRO A 719 -10.32 -19.09 -1.20
C PRO A 719 -10.56 -18.63 0.24
N LEU A 720 -9.53 -18.57 1.09
CA LEU A 720 -9.68 -18.22 2.52
C LEU A 720 -9.57 -16.73 2.80
N LEU A 721 -8.98 -15.97 1.87
CA LEU A 721 -8.82 -14.53 1.99
C LEU A 721 -9.73 -13.81 1.00
N GLU A 722 -10.45 -12.82 1.48
CA GLU A 722 -11.22 -11.93 0.61
C GLU A 722 -10.29 -11.20 -0.38
N ASP A 723 -10.77 -11.04 -1.61
CA ASP A 723 -10.03 -10.35 -2.65
C ASP A 723 -9.84 -8.88 -2.27
N SER A 724 -8.58 -8.44 -2.28
CA SER A 724 -8.18 -7.13 -1.77
C SER A 724 -6.85 -6.70 -2.37
N PHE A 725 -6.56 -5.39 -2.38
CA PHE A 725 -5.26 -4.89 -2.84
C PHE A 725 -4.06 -5.51 -2.10
N PRO A 726 -4.06 -5.69 -0.75
CA PRO A 726 -2.99 -6.40 -0.05
C PRO A 726 -2.79 -7.84 -0.54
N LYS A 727 -3.87 -8.57 -0.84
CA LYS A 727 -3.80 -9.93 -1.39
C LYS A 727 -3.22 -9.93 -2.81
N LEU A 728 -3.58 -8.95 -3.64
CA LEU A 728 -2.97 -8.77 -4.97
C LEU A 728 -1.46 -8.54 -4.85
N VAL A 729 -1.02 -7.70 -3.89
CA VAL A 729 0.41 -7.46 -3.63
C VAL A 729 1.14 -8.75 -3.23
N MET A 730 0.53 -9.59 -2.40
CA MET A 730 1.09 -10.93 -2.07
C MET A 730 1.24 -11.79 -3.32
N ARG A 731 0.22 -11.85 -4.19
CA ARG A 731 0.25 -12.64 -5.42
C ARG A 731 1.32 -12.11 -6.40
N THR A 732 1.39 -10.80 -6.56
CA THR A 732 2.42 -10.13 -7.35
C THR A 732 3.82 -10.46 -6.88
N PHE A 733 4.04 -10.52 -5.57
CA PHE A 733 5.33 -10.92 -5.03
C PHE A 733 5.67 -12.38 -5.36
N CYS A 734 4.68 -13.30 -5.31
CA CYS A 734 4.88 -14.69 -5.74
C CYS A 734 5.32 -14.79 -7.21
N PHE A 735 4.65 -14.08 -8.13
CA PHE A 735 5.05 -14.04 -9.54
C PHE A 735 6.45 -13.45 -9.71
N PHE A 736 6.69 -12.28 -9.11
CA PHE A 736 7.98 -11.61 -9.16
C PHE A 736 9.12 -12.51 -8.68
N LEU A 737 8.88 -13.39 -7.70
CA LEU A 737 9.89 -14.28 -7.17
C LEU A 737 10.32 -15.36 -8.18
N VAL A 738 9.36 -15.99 -8.88
CA VAL A 738 9.61 -17.13 -9.79
C VAL A 738 9.71 -16.75 -11.27
N GLU A 739 9.51 -15.48 -11.60
CA GLU A 739 9.71 -14.91 -12.93
C GLU A 739 11.01 -14.10 -13.02
N ARG A 740 11.88 -14.19 -12.00
CA ARG A 740 13.24 -13.66 -12.10
C ARG A 740 14.01 -14.40 -13.19
N THR A 741 13.92 -13.88 -14.40
CA THR A 741 14.80 -14.17 -15.52
C THR A 741 15.80 -13.03 -15.59
N TYR A 742 17.09 -13.35 -15.48
CA TYR A 742 18.18 -12.48 -15.88
C TYR A 742 18.89 -13.12 -17.06
#